data_AF-A0A1H1PDH0-F1
#
_entry.id   AF-A0A1H1PDH0-F1
#
_cell.length_a   1.000
_cell.length_b   1.000
_cell.length_c   1.000
_cell.angle_alpha   90.00
_cell.angle_beta   90.00
_cell.angle_gamma   90.00
#
_symmetry.space_group_name_H-M   'P 1'
#
loop_
_entity.id
_entity.type
_entity.pdbx_description
1 polymer ?
#
loop_
_entity_poly.entity_id
_entity_poly.type
_entity_poly.pdbx_seq_one_letter_code
_entity_poly.pdbx_strand_id
1 'polypeptide(L)'
;MPSTRSPLLPSGLTWLALLLALGHAVLATLAMREKSTTADELAHVTGGYTFDHWNDYRMQPENGNLPQRWQALPTALRGAAYPPMDTLVWRKSEVWLTGHAFFYETGNDPAWMLFAARAMNSLFGAALVLLVYFWSRGLWGEAGALVSAAFAALCPTMLAHSGLATSDMCMAFFLLAASGAYWRHLHDGRWRTWWLSALVLGLAAVAKYTAVLLLPLAVIMAALRVFNPAPLALGRFTFRTRPGRLGAIAASTTAQGLVAVAVIWAFFGFRYGVCNPALPPGEFNLPWDFILSFGGLKAQCIQFGRDHHLLPEGWLYGLAFVLKHAEARAAFLDGEYSIFGWVDFFPKTFLYKTPPALLAALAASAGLLAWRFRALAPARLGRYFYRVTPLLALFAVYWFISLTSHLNIGHRHILPTYPVLYILAGALGWAMLRAWHHSRQTGAAFAVGLAALVGWQAATAAQIYPHYLAYFSPLVGGPAHGYQHLVDSSLDWGQDLPALQHWLHDNRRPGERVYLSYFGTDEPARYVPDAVLMPRLPTFDRPRPWHSCEPGLYAISATMLSHVYQPQRGPWTLENERLYQLLRQNDVNFRRLKFDPSGRPEAAQGFTSDEWTKAWKQFEQLRFARLCHYLRARQPDAQPGYSILVYRLDQAELDAALNGDLRQLAAAIERAHAAAQP
;
A
#
# COMPACT_ATOMS: atom_id res chain seq x y z
N MET A 1 36.73 -23.93 0.70
CA MET A 1 37.29 -23.44 -0.58
C MET A 1 37.63 -24.68 -1.40
N PRO A 2 37.33 -24.71 -2.70
CA PRO A 2 38.07 -23.93 -3.69
C PRO A 2 37.36 -22.66 -4.11
N SER A 3 38.18 -21.62 -4.26
CA SER A 3 37.89 -20.31 -4.79
C SER A 3 38.00 -20.33 -6.30
N THR A 4 36.94 -19.91 -6.99
CA THR A 4 37.04 -19.29 -8.33
C THR A 4 35.98 -18.18 -8.43
N ARG A 5 36.42 -16.94 -8.16
CA ARG A 5 35.91 -15.72 -8.81
C ARG A 5 36.94 -15.40 -9.89
N SER A 6 36.71 -14.91 -11.10
CA SER A 6 35.55 -14.55 -11.93
C SER A 6 36.12 -14.28 -13.36
N PRO A 7 35.31 -14.01 -14.40
CA PRO A 7 35.03 -12.61 -14.72
C PRO A 7 33.52 -12.40 -14.91
N LEU A 8 32.90 -11.47 -14.19
CA LEU A 8 32.44 -10.15 -14.67
C LEU A 8 31.41 -10.15 -15.81
N LEU A 9 31.19 -11.27 -16.50
CA LEU A 9 30.07 -11.44 -17.42
C LEU A 9 28.95 -12.20 -16.71
N PRO A 10 27.70 -11.69 -16.75
CA PRO A 10 26.55 -12.42 -16.25
C PRO A 10 26.46 -13.79 -16.94
N SER A 11 26.17 -14.85 -16.18
CA SER A 11 25.78 -16.12 -16.81
C SER A 11 24.52 -15.89 -17.65
N GLY A 12 24.23 -16.74 -18.65
CA GLY A 12 22.99 -16.62 -19.44
C GLY A 12 21.72 -16.53 -18.56
N LEU A 13 21.74 -17.16 -17.38
CA LEU A 13 20.64 -17.12 -16.41
C LEU A 13 20.58 -15.79 -15.64
N THR A 14 21.72 -15.13 -15.41
CA THR A 14 21.72 -13.78 -14.84
C THR A 14 21.18 -12.75 -15.83
N TRP A 15 21.43 -12.90 -17.14
CA TRP A 15 20.77 -12.07 -18.16
C TRP A 15 19.26 -12.27 -18.16
N LEU A 16 18.78 -13.51 -18.04
CA LEU A 16 17.35 -13.78 -17.91
C LEU A 16 16.74 -13.14 -16.66
N ALA A 17 17.45 -13.15 -15.52
CA ALA A 17 17.00 -12.46 -14.32
C ALA A 17 16.93 -10.94 -14.50
N LEU A 18 17.88 -10.33 -15.23
CA LEU A 18 17.84 -8.91 -15.60
C LEU A 18 16.65 -8.62 -16.52
N LEU A 19 16.36 -9.48 -17.49
CA LEU A 19 15.18 -9.36 -18.35
C LEU A 19 13.87 -9.51 -17.58
N LEU A 20 13.79 -10.41 -16.60
CA LEU A 20 12.62 -10.54 -15.72
C LEU A 20 12.42 -9.28 -14.86
N ALA A 21 13.50 -8.72 -14.31
CA ALA A 21 13.44 -7.49 -13.52
C ALA A 21 13.05 -6.28 -14.38
N LEU A 22 13.61 -6.15 -15.58
CA LEU A 22 13.24 -5.11 -16.54
C LEU A 22 11.79 -5.28 -16.99
N GLY A 23 11.38 -6.51 -17.34
CA GLY A 23 10.01 -6.85 -17.71
C GLY A 23 9.03 -6.51 -16.59
N HIS A 24 9.37 -6.78 -15.32
CA HIS A 24 8.56 -6.38 -14.17
C HIS A 24 8.37 -4.86 -14.10
N ALA A 25 9.44 -4.08 -14.19
CA ALA A 25 9.35 -2.61 -14.14
C ALA A 25 8.53 -2.05 -15.31
N VAL A 26 8.75 -2.57 -16.53
CA VAL A 26 8.01 -2.16 -17.72
C VAL A 26 6.53 -2.51 -17.60
N LEU A 27 6.18 -3.75 -17.24
CA LEU A 27 4.78 -4.17 -17.08
C LEU A 27 4.07 -3.38 -15.98
N ALA A 28 4.71 -3.17 -14.83
CA ALA A 28 4.16 -2.39 -13.73
C ALA A 28 3.87 -0.94 -14.16
N THR A 29 4.81 -0.31 -14.86
CA THR A 29 4.67 1.09 -15.31
C THR A 29 3.61 1.22 -16.41
N LEU A 30 3.61 0.31 -17.40
CA LEU A 30 2.65 0.33 -18.51
C LEU A 30 1.23 0.04 -18.06
N ALA A 31 1.03 -0.89 -17.12
CA ALA A 31 -0.30 -1.19 -16.56
C ALA A 31 -0.95 0.03 -15.89
N MET A 32 -0.13 0.97 -15.41
CA MET A 32 -0.60 2.19 -14.74
C MET A 32 -0.64 3.40 -15.68
N ARG A 33 -0.36 3.25 -16.97
CA ARG A 33 -0.40 4.37 -17.93
C ARG A 33 -1.81 4.92 -18.11
N GLU A 34 -2.82 4.05 -18.11
CA GLU A 34 -4.24 4.39 -18.31
C GLU A 34 -5.01 4.40 -17.00
N LYS A 35 -4.35 4.77 -15.91
CA LYS A 35 -4.92 4.85 -14.57
C LYS A 35 -4.87 6.28 -14.05
N SER A 36 -5.98 6.74 -13.46
CA SER A 36 -6.01 8.02 -12.75
C SER A 36 -5.13 7.98 -11.50
N THR A 37 -4.94 9.15 -10.92
CA THR A 37 -4.14 9.37 -9.71
C THR A 37 -4.80 8.65 -8.53
N THR A 38 -4.06 7.75 -7.89
CA THR A 38 -4.52 7.11 -6.67
C THR A 38 -4.33 8.01 -5.46
N ALA A 39 -5.05 7.73 -4.39
CA ALA A 39 -5.11 8.61 -3.22
C ALA A 39 -3.72 9.00 -2.71
N ASP A 40 -2.81 8.05 -2.46
CA ASP A 40 -1.52 8.37 -1.83
C ASP A 40 -0.51 9.05 -2.78
N GLU A 41 -0.60 8.84 -4.09
CA GLU A 41 0.45 9.25 -5.05
C GLU A 41 0.59 10.76 -5.13
N LEU A 42 -0.54 11.48 -5.07
CA LEU A 42 -0.57 12.93 -5.06
C LEU A 42 0.22 13.49 -3.87
N ALA A 43 0.05 12.91 -2.67
CA ALA A 43 0.77 13.33 -1.48
C ALA A 43 2.26 12.99 -1.55
N HIS A 44 2.64 11.80 -2.04
CA HIS A 44 4.03 11.38 -2.17
C HIS A 44 4.82 12.27 -3.12
N VAL A 45 4.26 12.58 -4.30
CA VAL A 45 4.93 13.43 -5.30
C VAL A 45 5.00 14.87 -4.83
N THR A 46 3.94 15.39 -4.20
CA THR A 46 3.92 16.77 -3.66
C THR A 46 4.94 16.94 -2.53
N GLY A 47 4.97 16.02 -1.58
CA GLY A 47 5.95 16.02 -0.48
C GLY A 47 7.37 15.89 -1.02
N GLY A 48 7.63 14.88 -1.85
CA GLY A 48 8.93 14.67 -2.49
C GLY A 48 9.45 15.90 -3.24
N TYR A 49 8.58 16.61 -3.97
CA TYR A 49 8.95 17.84 -4.68
C TYR A 49 9.44 18.92 -3.71
N THR A 50 8.74 19.12 -2.58
CA THR A 50 9.17 20.09 -1.57
C THR A 50 10.49 19.71 -0.89
N PHE A 51 10.74 18.40 -0.73
CA PHE A 51 11.97 17.88 -0.14
C PHE A 51 13.18 18.12 -1.04
N ASP A 52 13.04 17.86 -2.35
CA ASP A 52 14.11 18.00 -3.32
C ASP A 52 14.40 19.45 -3.71
N HIS A 53 13.36 20.27 -3.85
CA HIS A 53 13.52 21.60 -4.41
C HIS A 53 13.85 22.66 -3.35
N TRP A 54 13.28 22.56 -2.15
CA TRP A 54 13.48 23.55 -1.09
C TRP A 54 13.98 22.98 0.23
N ASN A 55 14.18 21.67 0.33
CA ASN A 55 14.56 21.06 1.59
C ASN A 55 13.53 21.41 2.70
N ASP A 56 12.23 21.43 2.41
CA ASP A 56 11.13 21.69 3.37
C ASP A 56 10.30 20.42 3.55
N TYR A 57 10.22 19.88 4.77
CA TYR A 57 9.79 18.50 5.02
C TYR A 57 8.38 18.35 5.61
N ARG A 58 7.58 19.42 5.62
CA ARG A 58 6.34 19.46 6.42
C ARG A 58 5.13 18.82 5.76
N MET A 59 5.11 18.76 4.43
CA MET A 59 3.92 18.38 3.66
C MET A 59 3.50 16.93 3.91
N GLN A 60 4.45 15.99 3.97
CA GLN A 60 4.12 14.57 4.00
C GLN A 60 5.11 13.83 4.91
N PRO A 61 4.82 13.74 6.21
CA PRO A 61 5.77 13.18 7.17
C PRO A 61 5.71 11.65 7.32
N GLU A 62 4.63 11.00 6.89
CA GLU A 62 4.25 9.63 7.27
C GLU A 62 4.87 8.51 6.42
N ASN A 63 5.25 8.77 5.16
CA ASN A 63 5.64 7.71 4.21
C ASN A 63 7.14 7.64 3.90
N GLY A 64 7.98 8.23 4.77
CA GLY A 64 9.44 8.21 4.65
C GLY A 64 9.96 9.20 3.59
N ASN A 65 11.17 9.70 3.81
CA ASN A 65 11.76 10.77 3.01
C ASN A 65 12.35 10.23 1.69
N LEU A 66 13.04 9.08 1.73
CA LEU A 66 13.70 8.48 0.57
C LEU A 66 12.76 8.16 -0.61
N PRO A 67 11.65 7.40 -0.45
CA PRO A 67 10.79 7.06 -1.58
C PRO A 67 10.17 8.30 -2.22
N GLN A 68 9.77 9.28 -1.41
CA GLN A 68 9.15 10.51 -1.90
C GLN A 68 10.12 11.35 -2.73
N ARG A 69 11.36 11.57 -2.24
CA ARG A 69 12.41 12.23 -3.02
C ARG A 69 12.69 11.49 -4.33
N TRP A 70 12.85 10.17 -4.25
CA TRP A 70 13.11 9.35 -5.42
C TRP A 70 12.00 9.45 -6.49
N GLN A 71 10.74 9.42 -6.07
CA GLN A 71 9.58 9.47 -6.95
C GLN A 71 9.34 10.87 -7.53
N ALA A 72 9.59 11.92 -6.76
CA ALA A 72 9.40 13.30 -7.22
C ALA A 72 10.59 13.87 -7.99
N LEU A 73 11.77 13.22 -7.95
CA LEU A 73 13.00 13.70 -8.59
C LEU A 73 12.81 14.11 -10.06
N PRO A 74 12.12 13.35 -10.94
CA PRO A 74 11.90 13.79 -12.32
C PRO A 74 11.10 15.10 -12.40
N THR A 75 10.06 15.23 -11.59
CA THR A 75 9.21 16.43 -11.50
C THR A 75 10.01 17.63 -10.98
N ALA A 76 10.87 17.43 -9.99
CA ALA A 76 11.77 18.44 -9.46
C ALA A 76 12.79 18.92 -10.52
N LEU A 77 13.41 17.98 -11.24
CA LEU A 77 14.37 18.30 -12.32
C LEU A 77 13.72 19.02 -13.50
N ARG A 78 12.44 18.77 -13.77
CA ARG A 78 11.67 19.47 -14.82
C ARG A 78 11.30 20.91 -14.41
N GLY A 79 11.35 21.25 -13.12
CA GLY A 79 10.96 22.56 -12.61
C GLY A 79 9.45 22.80 -12.73
N ALA A 80 8.64 21.87 -12.23
CA ALA A 80 7.18 21.99 -12.23
C ALA A 80 6.70 23.25 -11.50
N ALA A 81 5.63 23.88 -12.00
CA ALA A 81 5.04 25.05 -11.36
C ALA A 81 4.40 24.65 -10.02
N TYR A 82 4.65 25.40 -8.95
CA TYR A 82 4.13 25.10 -7.61
C TYR A 82 3.08 26.13 -7.18
N PRO A 83 2.02 25.74 -6.45
CA PRO A 83 0.98 26.66 -6.01
C PRO A 83 1.52 27.74 -5.03
N PRO A 84 0.80 28.87 -4.86
CA PRO A 84 1.21 29.94 -3.96
C PRO A 84 1.42 29.48 -2.51
N MET A 85 2.56 29.90 -1.94
CA MET A 85 3.00 29.52 -0.58
C MET A 85 2.60 30.52 0.51
N ASP A 86 1.91 31.60 0.18
CA ASP A 86 1.43 32.58 1.16
C ASP A 86 0.07 32.22 1.78
N THR A 87 -0.55 31.14 1.29
CA THR A 87 -1.89 30.65 1.64
C THR A 87 -1.96 29.93 2.99
N LEU A 88 -3.15 29.90 3.59
CA LEU A 88 -3.40 29.11 4.81
C LEU A 88 -3.15 27.60 4.59
N VAL A 89 -3.49 27.11 3.39
CA VAL A 89 -3.28 25.71 2.95
C VAL A 89 -1.80 25.34 3.04
N TRP A 90 -0.90 26.19 2.54
CA TRP A 90 0.54 25.99 2.68
C TRP A 90 0.98 26.05 4.14
N ARG A 91 0.57 27.09 4.90
CA ARG A 91 0.99 27.30 6.30
C ARG A 91 0.60 26.13 7.21
N LYS A 92 -0.56 25.51 6.96
CA LYS A 92 -1.08 24.35 7.71
C LYS A 92 -0.62 23.00 7.14
N SER A 93 0.25 22.99 6.12
CA SER A 93 0.74 21.76 5.49
C SER A 93 -0.38 20.83 5.01
N GLU A 94 -1.46 21.41 4.47
CA GLU A 94 -2.61 20.69 3.94
C GLU A 94 -2.24 20.03 2.60
N VAL A 95 -1.59 18.86 2.69
CA VAL A 95 -1.00 18.16 1.54
C VAL A 95 -2.01 17.80 0.46
N TRP A 96 -3.24 17.49 0.85
CA TRP A 96 -4.29 17.10 -0.09
C TRP A 96 -4.70 18.27 -0.99
N LEU A 97 -4.98 19.43 -0.38
CA LEU A 97 -5.33 20.65 -1.12
C LEU A 97 -4.12 21.19 -1.90
N THR A 98 -2.93 21.20 -1.28
CA THR A 98 -1.69 21.66 -1.93
C THR A 98 -1.36 20.79 -3.14
N GLY A 99 -1.42 19.46 -2.98
CA GLY A 99 -1.12 18.54 -4.07
C GLY A 99 -2.16 18.57 -5.17
N HIS A 100 -3.44 18.77 -4.83
CA HIS A 100 -4.49 18.97 -5.84
C HIS A 100 -4.21 20.20 -6.70
N ALA A 101 -3.89 21.33 -6.06
CA ALA A 101 -3.53 22.54 -6.79
C ALA A 101 -2.25 22.34 -7.61
N PHE A 102 -1.24 21.68 -7.05
CA PHE A 102 0.03 21.37 -7.71
C PHE A 102 -0.12 20.48 -8.95
N PHE A 103 -1.04 19.52 -8.94
CA PHE A 103 -1.30 18.67 -10.08
C PHE A 103 -2.21 19.37 -11.10
N TYR A 104 -3.33 19.95 -10.66
CA TYR A 104 -4.44 20.27 -11.56
C TYR A 104 -4.75 21.75 -11.76
N GLU A 105 -4.13 22.65 -11.00
CA GLU A 105 -4.48 24.09 -11.01
C GLU A 105 -3.31 24.99 -11.41
N THR A 106 -2.06 24.49 -11.44
CA THR A 106 -0.84 25.24 -11.79
C THR A 106 -0.40 25.11 -13.25
N GLY A 107 -1.18 24.42 -14.09
CA GLY A 107 -0.85 24.21 -15.52
C GLY A 107 0.22 23.14 -15.77
N ASN A 108 0.58 22.35 -14.76
CA ASN A 108 1.45 21.18 -14.94
C ASN A 108 0.77 20.09 -15.77
N ASP A 109 1.55 19.12 -16.27
CA ASP A 109 1.04 17.89 -16.89
C ASP A 109 0.95 16.77 -15.82
N PRO A 110 -0.24 16.48 -15.27
CA PRO A 110 -0.40 15.48 -14.21
C PRO A 110 -0.07 14.08 -14.72
N ALA A 111 -0.36 13.78 -15.98
CA ALA A 111 -0.16 12.45 -16.56
C ALA A 111 1.33 12.14 -16.67
N TRP A 112 2.13 13.11 -17.13
CA TRP A 112 3.58 12.95 -17.17
C TRP A 112 4.21 12.86 -15.77
N MET A 113 3.81 13.74 -14.84
CA MET A 113 4.34 13.74 -13.47
C MET A 113 4.12 12.39 -12.80
N LEU A 114 2.90 11.87 -12.92
CA LEU A 114 2.50 10.60 -12.35
C LEU A 114 3.22 9.42 -13.04
N PHE A 115 3.29 9.40 -14.36
CA PHE A 115 4.01 8.37 -15.10
C PHE A 115 5.48 8.30 -14.70
N ALA A 116 6.15 9.46 -14.61
CA ALA A 116 7.55 9.54 -14.20
C ALA A 116 7.76 9.05 -12.77
N ALA A 117 6.89 9.45 -11.83
CA ALA A 117 6.95 8.99 -10.44
C ALA A 117 6.74 7.48 -10.30
N ARG A 118 5.76 6.92 -11.03
CA ARG A 118 5.48 5.48 -11.10
C ARG A 118 6.66 4.70 -11.70
N ALA A 119 7.26 5.22 -12.76
CA ALA A 119 8.46 4.64 -13.37
C ALA A 119 9.65 4.62 -12.40
N MET A 120 9.84 5.67 -11.59
CA MET A 120 10.86 5.69 -10.55
C MET A 120 10.58 4.62 -9.48
N ASN A 121 9.33 4.45 -9.04
CA ASN A 121 9.01 3.41 -8.04
C ASN A 121 9.19 1.98 -8.58
N SER A 122 8.89 1.74 -9.86
CA SER A 122 9.02 0.41 -10.47
C SER A 122 10.46 -0.10 -10.49
N LEU A 123 11.45 0.80 -10.40
CA LEU A 123 12.87 0.46 -10.21
C LEU A 123 13.14 -0.21 -8.86
N PHE A 124 12.41 0.14 -7.79
CA PHE A 124 12.48 -0.62 -6.53
C PHE A 124 11.92 -2.04 -6.70
N GLY A 125 10.86 -2.20 -7.49
CA GLY A 125 10.34 -3.51 -7.86
C GLY A 125 11.37 -4.37 -8.60
N ALA A 126 12.01 -3.82 -9.63
CA ALA A 126 13.09 -4.50 -10.35
C ALA A 126 14.27 -4.85 -9.42
N ALA A 127 14.68 -3.92 -8.56
CA ALA A 127 15.74 -4.13 -7.58
C ALA A 127 15.40 -5.26 -6.59
N LEU A 128 14.14 -5.34 -6.15
CA LEU A 128 13.65 -6.42 -5.28
C LEU A 128 13.67 -7.78 -5.98
N VAL A 129 13.24 -7.86 -7.25
CA VAL A 129 13.32 -9.09 -8.07
C VAL A 129 14.77 -9.57 -8.16
N LEU A 130 15.72 -8.67 -8.42
CA LEU A 130 17.15 -9.00 -8.48
C LEU A 130 17.70 -9.43 -7.13
N LEU A 131 17.29 -8.78 -6.04
CA LEU A 131 17.70 -9.15 -4.69
C LEU A 131 17.21 -10.55 -4.33
N VAL A 132 15.95 -10.88 -4.67
CA VAL A 132 15.36 -12.22 -4.54
C VAL A 132 16.17 -13.24 -5.35
N TYR A 133 16.50 -12.94 -6.62
CA TYR A 133 17.33 -13.80 -7.46
C TYR A 133 18.71 -14.07 -6.83
N PHE A 134 19.47 -13.02 -6.47
CA PHE A 134 20.83 -13.21 -5.96
C PHE A 134 20.88 -13.91 -4.61
N TRP A 135 19.89 -13.65 -3.73
CA TRP A 135 19.78 -14.37 -2.47
C TRP A 135 19.42 -15.84 -2.71
N SER A 136 18.37 -16.08 -3.50
CA SER A 136 17.90 -17.42 -3.85
C SER A 136 19.01 -18.24 -4.53
N ARG A 137 19.82 -17.64 -5.40
CA ARG A 137 21.00 -18.29 -6.00
C ARG A 137 21.97 -18.82 -4.96
N GLY A 138 22.22 -18.04 -3.90
CA GLY A 138 23.06 -18.48 -2.80
C GLY A 138 22.51 -19.74 -2.14
N LEU A 139 21.19 -19.82 -1.92
CA LEU A 139 20.55 -20.92 -1.20
C LEU A 139 20.29 -22.16 -2.07
N TRP A 140 19.79 -21.95 -3.28
CA TRP A 140 19.17 -22.98 -4.13
C TRP A 140 19.90 -23.18 -5.47
N GLY A 141 20.92 -22.36 -5.78
CA GLY A 141 21.61 -22.38 -7.07
C GLY A 141 20.84 -21.62 -8.16
N GLU A 142 21.38 -21.62 -9.38
CA GLU A 142 20.90 -20.78 -10.49
C GLU A 142 19.45 -21.09 -10.92
N ALA A 143 19.06 -22.36 -11.02
CA ALA A 143 17.68 -22.71 -11.39
C ALA A 143 16.67 -22.29 -10.31
N GLY A 144 16.99 -22.51 -9.03
CA GLY A 144 16.15 -22.04 -7.93
C GLY A 144 16.02 -20.51 -7.90
N ALA A 145 17.10 -19.81 -8.23
CA ALA A 145 17.10 -18.36 -8.33
C ALA A 145 16.15 -17.84 -9.40
N LEU A 146 16.14 -18.45 -10.59
CA LEU A 146 15.24 -18.09 -11.67
C LEU A 146 13.77 -18.36 -11.32
N VAL A 147 13.47 -19.47 -10.66
CA VAL A 147 12.11 -19.75 -10.18
C VAL A 147 11.66 -18.67 -9.21
N SER A 148 12.48 -18.33 -8.22
CA SER A 148 12.18 -17.26 -7.27
C SER A 148 11.95 -15.91 -7.97
N ALA A 149 12.81 -15.57 -8.93
CA ALA A 149 12.70 -14.33 -9.69
C ALA A 149 11.43 -14.28 -10.55
N ALA A 150 11.05 -15.40 -11.20
CA ALA A 150 9.85 -15.47 -12.03
C ALA A 150 8.58 -15.28 -11.19
N PHE A 151 8.47 -15.95 -10.03
CA PHE A 151 7.33 -15.74 -9.12
C PHE A 151 7.28 -14.31 -8.56
N ALA A 152 8.42 -13.70 -8.27
CA ALA A 152 8.48 -12.31 -7.82
C ALA A 152 8.07 -11.32 -8.92
N ALA A 153 8.62 -11.49 -10.13
CA ALA A 153 8.40 -10.60 -11.26
C ALA A 153 6.95 -10.63 -11.79
N LEU A 154 6.31 -11.80 -11.72
CA LEU A 154 4.98 -12.05 -12.28
C LEU A 154 3.87 -12.06 -11.22
N CYS A 155 4.13 -11.63 -9.99
CA CYS A 155 3.09 -11.54 -8.97
C CYS A 155 2.22 -10.29 -9.21
N PRO A 156 0.88 -10.42 -9.39
CA PRO A 156 -0.01 -9.28 -9.60
C PRO A 156 0.14 -8.22 -8.50
N THR A 157 0.23 -8.65 -7.24
CA THR A 157 0.38 -7.74 -6.10
C THR A 157 1.69 -6.94 -6.16
N MET A 158 2.80 -7.57 -6.56
CA MET A 158 4.07 -6.85 -6.73
C MET A 158 4.01 -5.90 -7.92
N LEU A 159 3.42 -6.31 -9.05
CA LEU A 159 3.24 -5.47 -10.22
C LEU A 159 2.36 -4.25 -9.92
N ALA A 160 1.30 -4.43 -9.13
CA ALA A 160 0.42 -3.35 -8.69
C ALA A 160 1.20 -2.30 -7.88
N HIS A 161 1.88 -2.70 -6.80
CA HIS A 161 2.56 -1.75 -5.93
C HIS A 161 3.87 -1.20 -6.49
N SER A 162 4.51 -1.89 -7.45
CA SER A 162 5.60 -1.33 -8.24
C SER A 162 5.13 -0.26 -9.22
N GLY A 163 3.89 -0.36 -9.70
CA GLY A 163 3.30 0.56 -10.65
C GLY A 163 2.74 1.84 -10.03
N LEU A 164 2.65 1.92 -8.70
CA LEU A 164 2.12 3.08 -7.98
C LEU A 164 3.25 3.87 -7.32
N ALA A 165 3.19 5.20 -7.32
CA ALA A 165 4.17 6.04 -6.62
C ALA A 165 3.92 6.07 -5.10
N THR A 166 4.27 4.98 -4.42
CA THR A 166 4.12 4.82 -2.95
C THR A 166 5.39 4.26 -2.30
N SER A 167 5.47 4.29 -0.96
CA SER A 167 6.66 3.84 -0.21
C SER A 167 6.82 2.32 -0.06
N ASP A 168 5.84 1.53 -0.47
CA ASP A 168 5.73 0.12 -0.04
C ASP A 168 6.81 -0.79 -0.67
N MET A 169 7.07 -0.64 -1.97
CA MET A 169 8.12 -1.41 -2.66
C MET A 169 9.52 -1.03 -2.18
N CYS A 170 9.75 0.26 -1.91
CA CYS A 170 10.98 0.74 -1.31
C CYS A 170 11.25 0.04 0.03
N MET A 171 10.25 0.00 0.93
CA MET A 171 10.41 -0.68 2.22
C MET A 171 10.56 -2.20 2.08
N ALA A 172 9.82 -2.86 1.19
CA ALA A 172 9.98 -4.29 0.94
C ALA A 172 11.42 -4.65 0.52
N PHE A 173 12.01 -3.84 -0.36
CA PHE A 173 13.42 -3.96 -0.74
C PHE A 173 14.36 -3.76 0.45
N PHE A 174 14.22 -2.66 1.19
CA PHE A 174 15.15 -2.32 2.28
C PHE A 174 15.04 -3.27 3.48
N LEU A 175 13.86 -3.79 3.83
CA LEU A 175 13.74 -4.79 4.91
C LEU A 175 14.47 -6.09 4.57
N LEU A 176 14.32 -6.57 3.33
CA LEU A 176 15.04 -7.75 2.88
C LEU A 176 16.54 -7.46 2.83
N ALA A 177 16.95 -6.37 2.17
CA ALA A 177 18.36 -6.00 2.00
C ALA A 177 19.06 -5.81 3.35
N ALA A 178 18.44 -5.09 4.29
CA ALA A 178 19.00 -4.85 5.63
C ALA A 178 19.15 -6.16 6.42
N SER A 179 18.13 -7.02 6.39
CA SER A 179 18.18 -8.32 7.08
C SER A 179 19.32 -9.19 6.55
N GLY A 180 19.50 -9.24 5.22
CA GLY A 180 20.58 -9.99 4.58
C GLY A 180 21.96 -9.37 4.81
N ALA A 181 22.08 -8.05 4.73
CA ALA A 181 23.33 -7.33 4.92
C ALA A 181 23.82 -7.42 6.36
N TYR A 182 22.93 -7.27 7.35
CA TYR A 182 23.27 -7.44 8.76
C TYR A 182 23.70 -8.88 9.06
N TRP A 183 22.95 -9.87 8.58
CA TRP A 183 23.36 -11.27 8.72
C TRP A 183 24.72 -11.53 8.10
N ARG A 184 24.98 -11.01 6.89
CA ARG A 184 26.26 -11.14 6.22
C ARG A 184 27.39 -10.49 7.02
N HIS A 185 27.17 -9.29 7.54
CA HIS A 185 28.12 -8.58 8.40
C HIS A 185 28.56 -9.43 9.60
N LEU A 186 27.62 -10.10 10.26
CA LEU A 186 27.91 -10.99 11.39
C LEU A 186 28.83 -12.19 11.03
N HIS A 187 29.01 -12.50 9.76
CA HIS A 187 29.80 -13.65 9.27
C HIS A 187 31.02 -13.25 8.45
N ASP A 188 31.04 -12.03 7.92
CA ASP A 188 32.04 -11.51 7.02
C ASP A 188 32.68 -10.28 7.67
N GLY A 189 33.85 -10.48 8.29
CA GLY A 189 34.56 -9.45 9.05
C GLY A 189 35.14 -8.32 8.21
N ARG A 190 34.86 -8.26 6.90
CA ARG A 190 35.34 -7.17 6.05
C ARG A 190 34.62 -5.87 6.35
N TRP A 191 35.35 -4.75 6.30
CA TRP A 191 34.74 -3.43 6.48
C TRP A 191 33.66 -3.13 5.43
N ARG A 192 33.80 -3.65 4.20
CA ARG A 192 32.82 -3.46 3.12
C ARG A 192 31.43 -4.03 3.47
N THR A 193 31.38 -5.18 4.13
CA THR A 193 30.11 -5.78 4.57
C THR A 193 29.51 -5.05 5.77
N TRP A 194 30.35 -4.53 6.66
CA TRP A 194 29.91 -3.64 7.73
C TRP A 194 29.27 -2.36 7.17
N TRP A 195 29.96 -1.65 6.26
CA TRP A 195 29.44 -0.42 5.66
C TRP A 195 28.18 -0.66 4.83
N LEU A 196 28.12 -1.76 4.07
CA LEU A 196 26.88 -2.14 3.37
C LEU A 196 25.72 -2.32 4.35
N SER A 197 25.94 -3.05 5.46
CA SER A 197 24.93 -3.21 6.50
C SER A 197 24.52 -1.87 7.10
N ALA A 198 25.48 -1.05 7.51
CA ALA A 198 25.26 0.25 8.14
C ALA A 198 24.44 1.20 7.24
N LEU A 199 24.83 1.32 5.97
CA LEU A 199 24.16 2.21 5.02
C LEU A 199 22.77 1.72 4.65
N VAL A 200 22.59 0.41 4.42
CA VAL A 200 21.27 -0.15 4.11
C VAL A 200 20.31 -0.03 5.30
N LEU A 201 20.80 -0.17 6.54
CA LEU A 201 20.02 0.13 7.75
C LEU A 201 19.61 1.60 7.82
N GLY A 202 20.52 2.53 7.56
CA GLY A 202 20.22 3.97 7.51
C GLY A 202 19.20 4.32 6.44
N LEU A 203 19.38 3.79 5.22
CA LEU A 203 18.45 3.98 4.10
C LEU A 203 17.08 3.38 4.39
N ALA A 204 17.01 2.23 5.07
CA ALA A 204 15.74 1.68 5.53
C ALA A 204 15.02 2.64 6.50
N ALA A 205 15.75 3.26 7.43
CA ALA A 205 15.19 4.18 8.42
C ALA A 205 14.62 5.48 7.82
N VAL A 206 15.08 5.89 6.63
CA VAL A 206 14.49 7.00 5.86
C VAL A 206 13.53 6.53 4.77
N ALA A 207 13.45 5.22 4.50
CA ALA A 207 12.49 4.64 3.57
C ALA A 207 11.08 4.55 4.16
N LYS A 208 10.95 4.04 5.40
CA LYS A 208 9.68 3.99 6.12
C LYS A 208 9.91 3.69 7.60
N TYR A 209 9.00 4.12 8.47
CA TYR A 209 9.10 3.90 9.91
C TYR A 209 9.00 2.43 10.32
N THR A 210 8.48 1.54 9.47
CA THR A 210 8.53 0.08 9.67
C THR A 210 9.96 -0.46 9.80
N ALA A 211 10.99 0.31 9.42
CA ALA A 211 12.38 0.00 9.70
C ALA A 211 12.70 -0.21 11.19
N VAL A 212 11.87 0.28 12.13
CA VAL A 212 12.00 -0.06 13.56
C VAL A 212 11.96 -1.57 13.83
N LEU A 213 11.32 -2.36 12.95
CA LEU A 213 11.31 -3.82 13.01
C LEU A 213 12.69 -4.45 12.79
N LEU A 214 13.66 -3.71 12.24
CA LEU A 214 15.04 -4.17 12.11
C LEU A 214 15.72 -4.36 13.47
N LEU A 215 15.24 -3.70 14.53
CA LEU A 215 15.77 -3.86 15.89
C LEU A 215 15.55 -5.28 16.45
N PRO A 216 14.30 -5.80 16.56
CA PRO A 216 14.10 -7.17 17.01
C PRO A 216 14.73 -8.20 16.06
N LEU A 217 14.78 -7.92 14.74
CA LEU A 217 15.49 -8.77 13.78
C LEU A 217 16.99 -8.85 14.08
N ALA A 218 17.63 -7.70 14.32
CA ALA A 218 19.04 -7.62 14.68
C ALA A 218 19.34 -8.33 16.00
N VAL A 219 18.44 -8.24 17.00
CA VAL A 219 18.56 -8.96 18.28
C VAL A 219 18.52 -10.47 18.09
N ILE A 220 17.54 -11.00 17.34
CA ILE A 220 17.43 -12.45 17.07
C ILE A 220 18.69 -12.95 16.36
N MET A 221 19.12 -12.26 15.30
CA MET A 221 20.32 -12.62 14.54
C MET A 221 21.60 -12.53 15.38
N ALA A 222 21.75 -11.47 16.18
CA ALA A 222 22.88 -11.29 17.08
C ALA A 222 22.94 -12.39 18.14
N ALA A 223 21.82 -12.69 18.79
CA ALA A 223 21.73 -13.75 19.79
C ALA A 223 22.18 -15.09 19.21
N LEU A 224 21.62 -15.49 18.06
CA LEU A 224 22.00 -16.73 17.38
C LEU A 224 23.49 -16.75 16.98
N ARG A 225 24.06 -15.60 16.61
CA ARG A 225 25.50 -15.49 16.32
C ARG A 225 26.37 -15.58 17.58
N VAL A 226 25.95 -15.00 18.71
CA VAL A 226 26.66 -15.08 20.00
C VAL A 226 26.76 -16.52 20.50
N PHE A 227 25.69 -17.31 20.34
CA PHE A 227 25.66 -18.71 20.77
C PHE A 227 26.33 -19.68 19.77
N ASN A 228 26.48 -19.30 18.51
CA ASN A 228 27.21 -20.12 17.54
C ASN A 228 28.69 -20.23 17.93
N PRO A 229 29.29 -21.44 18.07
CA PRO A 229 30.66 -21.62 18.54
C PRO A 229 31.73 -21.06 17.58
N ALA A 230 31.42 -20.83 16.30
CA ALA A 230 32.37 -20.29 15.34
C ALA A 230 32.91 -18.91 15.79
N PRO A 231 34.22 -18.65 15.63
CA PRO A 231 34.80 -17.33 15.92
C PRO A 231 34.09 -16.21 15.15
N LEU A 232 33.97 -15.05 15.80
CA LEU A 232 33.51 -13.82 15.16
C LEU A 232 34.72 -13.00 14.74
N ALA A 233 34.88 -12.76 13.44
CA ALA A 233 35.89 -11.85 12.92
C ALA A 233 35.24 -10.49 12.62
N LEU A 234 35.83 -9.40 13.11
CA LEU A 234 35.47 -8.02 12.78
C LEU A 234 36.76 -7.25 12.48
N GLY A 235 36.96 -6.92 11.20
CA GLY A 235 38.22 -6.38 10.71
C GLY A 235 39.38 -7.33 11.00
N ARG A 236 40.40 -6.80 11.69
CA ARG A 236 41.58 -7.58 12.13
C ARG A 236 41.36 -8.36 13.43
N PHE A 237 40.25 -8.12 14.14
CA PHE A 237 40.02 -8.70 15.46
C PHE A 237 39.19 -9.97 15.36
N THR A 238 39.53 -10.98 16.18
CA THR A 238 38.80 -12.24 16.25
C THR A 238 38.38 -12.53 17.69
N PHE A 239 37.09 -12.75 17.90
CA PHE A 239 36.49 -13.02 19.20
C PHE A 239 36.03 -14.47 19.27
N ARG A 240 36.56 -15.22 20.24
CA ARG A 240 36.28 -16.65 20.43
C ARG A 240 35.36 -16.93 21.63
N THR A 241 35.40 -16.09 22.66
CA THR A 241 34.57 -16.25 23.87
C THR A 241 33.17 -15.66 23.66
N ARG A 242 32.16 -16.20 24.36
CA ARG A 242 30.77 -15.68 24.28
C ARG A 242 30.68 -14.21 24.70
N PRO A 243 31.27 -13.76 25.83
CA PRO A 243 31.25 -12.34 26.21
C PRO A 243 31.97 -11.46 25.19
N GLY A 244 33.09 -11.93 24.63
CA GLY A 244 33.82 -11.21 23.58
C GLY A 244 32.99 -11.04 22.31
N ARG A 245 32.27 -12.08 21.87
CA ARG A 245 31.34 -11.99 20.73
C ARG A 245 30.19 -11.04 21.00
N LEU A 246 29.59 -11.11 22.19
CA LEU A 246 28.50 -10.23 22.58
C LEU A 246 28.94 -8.75 22.56
N GLY A 247 30.06 -8.42 23.21
CA GLY A 247 30.59 -7.06 23.24
C GLY A 247 30.97 -6.55 21.85
N ALA A 248 31.59 -7.39 21.02
CA ALA A 248 31.95 -7.05 19.65
C ALA A 248 30.73 -6.79 18.75
N ILE A 249 29.69 -7.62 18.84
CA ILE A 249 28.44 -7.42 18.10
C ILE A 249 27.74 -6.17 18.60
N ALA A 250 27.60 -5.99 19.92
CA ALA A 250 26.97 -4.81 20.50
C ALA A 250 27.66 -3.51 20.03
N ALA A 251 29.00 -3.42 20.17
CA ALA A 251 29.76 -2.27 19.70
C ALA A 251 29.60 -2.03 18.19
N SER A 252 29.65 -3.10 17.38
CA SER A 252 29.50 -3.00 15.94
C SER A 252 28.10 -2.53 15.53
N THR A 253 27.05 -3.04 16.18
CA THR A 253 25.65 -2.67 15.92
C THR A 253 25.37 -1.25 16.40
N THR A 254 25.89 -0.82 17.55
CA THR A 254 25.83 0.57 18.00
C THR A 254 26.47 1.51 16.99
N ALA A 255 27.66 1.17 16.47
CA ALA A 255 28.32 1.98 15.45
C ALA A 255 27.50 2.04 14.14
N GLN A 256 26.83 0.95 13.74
CA GLN A 256 25.88 1.00 12.61
C GLN A 256 24.68 1.89 12.90
N GLY A 257 24.19 1.89 14.15
CA GLY A 257 23.15 2.80 14.61
C GLY A 257 23.56 4.27 14.45
N LEU A 258 24.81 4.63 14.80
CA LEU A 258 25.33 5.97 14.58
C LEU A 258 25.40 6.35 13.09
N VAL A 259 25.78 5.41 12.22
CA VAL A 259 25.72 5.63 10.76
C VAL A 259 24.28 5.83 10.29
N ALA A 260 23.33 5.04 10.80
CA ALA A 260 21.92 5.21 10.47
C ALA A 260 21.39 6.59 10.91
N VAL A 261 21.77 7.06 12.11
CA VAL A 261 21.48 8.42 12.58
C VAL A 261 22.08 9.47 11.63
N ALA A 262 23.34 9.31 11.21
CA ALA A 262 23.98 10.21 10.26
C ALA A 262 23.27 10.22 8.89
N VAL A 263 22.81 9.06 8.40
CA VAL A 263 22.01 8.96 7.17
C VAL A 263 20.67 9.67 7.34
N ILE A 264 19.98 9.48 8.47
CA ILE A 264 18.74 10.22 8.76
C ILE A 264 19.02 11.72 8.67
N TRP A 265 20.00 12.24 9.43
CA TRP A 265 20.35 13.66 9.37
C TRP A 265 20.71 14.15 7.97
N ALA A 266 21.43 13.35 7.17
CA ALA A 266 21.77 13.71 5.80
C ALA A 266 20.53 13.87 4.90
N PHE A 267 19.50 13.03 5.07
CA PHE A 267 18.24 13.16 4.32
C PHE A 267 17.38 14.35 4.76
N PHE A 268 17.66 14.92 5.94
CA PHE A 268 17.05 16.14 6.45
C PHE A 268 17.97 17.37 6.34
N GLY A 269 19.01 17.29 5.50
CA GLY A 269 19.93 18.40 5.22
C GLY A 269 20.70 18.88 6.44
N PHE A 270 20.92 18.01 7.43
CA PHE A 270 21.50 18.34 8.74
C PHE A 270 20.76 19.47 9.47
N ARG A 271 19.46 19.63 9.22
CA ARG A 271 18.59 20.63 9.86
C ARG A 271 17.58 19.95 10.78
N TYR A 272 17.43 20.47 12.00
CA TYR A 272 16.43 19.96 12.93
C TYR A 272 15.02 20.34 12.49
N GLY A 273 14.76 21.64 12.30
CA GLY A 273 13.43 22.16 12.00
C GLY A 273 12.87 21.66 10.68
N VAL A 274 11.57 21.34 10.67
CA VAL A 274 10.89 20.78 9.49
C VAL A 274 10.77 21.79 8.33
N CYS A 275 10.42 23.05 8.65
CA CYS A 275 10.21 24.12 7.66
C CYS A 275 11.54 24.72 7.21
N ASN A 276 11.64 25.09 5.93
CA ASN A 276 12.75 25.90 5.46
C ASN A 276 12.57 27.36 5.94
N PRO A 277 13.51 27.94 6.70
CA PRO A 277 13.39 29.32 7.21
C PRO A 277 13.37 30.40 6.11
N ALA A 278 13.79 30.06 4.88
CA ALA A 278 13.72 30.97 3.73
C ALA A 278 12.33 31.00 3.06
N LEU A 279 11.42 30.09 3.42
CA LEU A 279 10.06 30.03 2.89
C LEU A 279 9.06 30.65 3.88
N PRO A 280 7.83 30.98 3.43
CA PRO A 280 6.78 31.42 4.33
C PRO A 280 6.58 30.41 5.49
N PRO A 281 6.39 30.93 6.72
CA PRO A 281 6.30 30.10 7.92
C PRO A 281 5.16 29.09 7.80
N GLY A 282 5.33 27.96 8.46
CA GLY A 282 4.32 26.91 8.49
C GLY A 282 4.53 25.96 9.66
N GLU A 283 3.56 25.10 9.84
CA GLU A 283 3.51 24.08 10.88
C GLU A 283 2.92 22.79 10.32
N PHE A 284 3.03 21.70 11.07
CA PHE A 284 2.36 20.46 10.70
C PHE A 284 0.84 20.61 10.69
N ASN A 285 0.17 19.78 9.88
CA ASN A 285 -1.29 19.74 9.80
C ASN A 285 -1.96 19.33 11.12
N LEU A 286 -1.27 18.55 11.96
CA LEU A 286 -1.71 18.19 13.30
C LEU A 286 -0.66 18.65 14.33
N PRO A 287 -1.09 19.26 15.44
CA PRO A 287 -0.15 19.74 16.45
C PRO A 287 0.50 18.57 17.20
N TRP A 288 1.71 18.80 17.71
CA TRP A 288 2.46 17.81 18.49
C TRP A 288 1.67 17.26 19.70
N ASP A 289 0.91 18.10 20.39
CA ASP A 289 0.11 17.69 21.56
C ASP A 289 -0.95 16.65 21.19
N PHE A 290 -1.55 16.78 19.99
CA PHE A 290 -2.47 15.79 19.47
C PHE A 290 -1.73 14.51 19.05
N ILE A 291 -0.61 14.65 18.34
CA ILE A 291 0.15 13.51 17.82
C ILE A 291 0.75 12.67 18.95
N LEU A 292 1.18 13.27 20.05
CA LEU A 292 1.72 12.55 21.21
C LEU A 292 0.66 12.13 22.23
N SER A 293 -0.62 12.40 21.96
CA SER A 293 -1.71 12.09 22.89
C SER A 293 -1.93 10.59 23.11
N PHE A 294 -1.31 9.71 22.32
CA PHE A 294 -1.32 8.25 22.55
C PHE A 294 -0.56 7.84 23.82
N GLY A 295 0.31 8.72 24.33
CA GLY A 295 0.95 8.56 25.64
C GLY A 295 1.90 7.36 25.79
N GLY A 296 2.18 7.01 27.05
CA GLY A 296 3.06 5.91 27.44
C GLY A 296 4.54 6.13 27.10
N LEU A 297 5.34 5.07 27.30
CA LEU A 297 6.81 5.12 27.12
C LEU A 297 7.20 5.53 25.69
N LYS A 298 6.43 5.11 24.68
CA LYS A 298 6.71 5.48 23.28
C LYS A 298 6.62 6.98 23.05
N ALA A 299 5.57 7.65 23.56
CA ALA A 299 5.41 9.10 23.45
C ALA A 299 6.51 9.83 24.24
N GLN A 300 6.84 9.35 25.45
CA GLN A 300 7.90 9.92 26.27
C GLN A 300 9.28 9.85 25.61
N CYS A 301 9.63 8.73 24.97
CA CYS A 301 10.88 8.59 24.24
C CYS A 301 10.95 9.54 23.04
N ILE A 302 9.85 9.73 22.32
CA ILE A 302 9.79 10.68 21.19
C ILE A 302 9.88 12.12 21.69
N GLN A 303 9.14 12.46 22.75
CA GLN A 303 9.21 13.78 23.38
C GLN A 303 10.63 14.08 23.87
N PHE A 304 11.28 13.12 24.54
CA PHE A 304 12.68 13.27 24.94
C PHE A 304 13.61 13.52 23.75
N GLY A 305 13.42 12.76 22.65
CA GLY A 305 14.16 12.97 21.41
C GLY A 305 13.90 14.33 20.78
N ARG A 306 12.67 14.84 20.90
CA ARG A 306 12.26 16.17 20.46
C ARG A 306 12.91 17.25 21.32
N ASP A 307 12.84 17.16 22.64
CA ASP A 307 13.40 18.16 23.59
C ASP A 307 14.92 18.31 23.47
N HIS A 308 15.61 17.22 23.13
CA HIS A 308 17.08 17.18 23.01
C HIS A 308 17.57 17.21 21.56
N HIS A 309 16.69 17.41 20.59
CA HIS A 309 17.03 17.44 19.15
C HIS A 309 17.87 16.23 18.69
N LEU A 310 17.58 15.01 19.17
CA LEU A 310 18.41 13.83 18.90
C LEU A 310 18.33 13.37 17.43
N LEU A 311 17.17 13.59 16.81
CA LEU A 311 16.88 13.29 15.41
C LEU A 311 16.14 14.48 14.80
N PRO A 312 16.13 14.62 13.46
CA PRO A 312 15.38 15.67 12.78
C PRO A 312 13.91 15.68 13.20
N GLU A 313 13.34 16.87 13.37
CA GLU A 313 11.97 17.06 13.83
C GLU A 313 10.98 16.31 12.93
N GLY A 314 11.15 16.41 11.61
CA GLY A 314 10.30 15.72 10.64
C GLY A 314 10.31 14.19 10.76
N TRP A 315 11.46 13.60 11.11
CA TRP A 315 11.56 12.15 11.33
C TRP A 315 10.86 11.73 12.62
N LEU A 316 11.07 12.47 13.71
CA LEU A 316 10.41 12.23 14.99
C LEU A 316 8.89 12.38 14.86
N TYR A 317 8.44 13.43 14.17
CA TYR A 317 7.03 13.71 13.94
C TYR A 317 6.40 12.60 13.11
N GLY A 318 7.02 12.18 12.01
CA GLY A 318 6.47 11.11 11.19
C GLY A 318 6.39 9.76 11.89
N LEU A 319 7.37 9.41 12.74
CA LEU A 319 7.28 8.23 13.60
C LEU A 319 6.08 8.34 14.57
N ALA A 320 5.93 9.49 15.22
CA ALA A 320 4.83 9.74 16.14
C ALA A 320 3.48 9.70 15.42
N PHE A 321 3.40 10.26 14.21
CA PHE A 321 2.22 10.29 13.37
C PHE A 321 1.75 8.87 13.03
N VAL A 322 2.65 7.98 12.61
CA VAL A 322 2.33 6.59 12.30
C VAL A 322 1.86 5.84 13.55
N LEU A 323 2.51 6.06 14.69
CA LEU A 323 2.09 5.44 15.96
C LEU A 323 0.71 5.93 16.41
N LYS A 324 0.44 7.22 16.28
CA LYS A 324 -0.87 7.82 16.61
C LYS A 324 -1.99 7.21 15.77
N HIS A 325 -1.77 7.10 14.46
CA HIS A 325 -2.77 6.54 13.54
C HIS A 325 -2.86 5.02 13.58
N ALA A 326 -1.96 4.33 14.29
CA ALA A 326 -2.04 2.91 14.55
C ALA A 326 -2.90 2.56 15.79
N GLU A 327 -3.29 3.54 16.62
CA GLU A 327 -4.18 3.30 17.78
C GLU A 327 -5.60 2.88 17.34
N ALA A 328 -6.13 3.56 16.33
CA ALA A 328 -7.43 3.29 15.77
C ALA A 328 -7.44 3.70 14.29
N ARG A 329 -7.87 2.78 13.43
CA ARG A 329 -7.93 3.02 11.98
C ARG A 329 -9.12 2.28 11.39
N ALA A 330 -9.93 2.98 10.61
CA ALA A 330 -11.06 2.37 9.92
C ALA A 330 -10.57 1.28 8.97
N ALA A 331 -11.14 0.08 9.10
CA ALA A 331 -10.80 -1.10 8.32
C ALA A 331 -12.08 -1.79 7.85
N PHE A 332 -11.96 -2.55 6.75
CA PHE A 332 -13.04 -3.30 6.13
C PHE A 332 -12.58 -4.71 5.77
N LEU A 333 -13.40 -5.70 6.09
CA LEU A 333 -13.14 -7.11 5.77
C LEU A 333 -14.46 -7.87 5.64
N ASP A 334 -14.69 -8.53 4.51
CA ASP A 334 -15.85 -9.41 4.27
C ASP A 334 -17.21 -8.77 4.59
N GLY A 335 -17.41 -7.50 4.22
CA GLY A 335 -18.65 -6.76 4.49
C GLY A 335 -18.71 -6.08 5.87
N GLU A 336 -17.79 -6.41 6.77
CA GLU A 336 -17.72 -5.90 8.14
C GLU A 336 -16.75 -4.72 8.29
N TYR A 337 -16.95 -3.93 9.34
CA TYR A 337 -16.14 -2.74 9.66
C TYR A 337 -15.60 -2.82 11.07
N SER A 338 -14.37 -2.36 11.24
CA SER A 338 -13.75 -2.24 12.55
C SER A 338 -12.81 -1.04 12.57
N ILE A 339 -12.74 -0.35 13.70
CA ILE A 339 -11.70 0.67 13.96
C ILE A 339 -10.50 0.09 14.73
N PHE A 340 -10.64 -1.15 15.20
CA PHE A 340 -9.60 -1.91 15.92
C PHE A 340 -9.08 -3.10 15.09
N GLY A 341 -9.62 -3.33 13.89
CA GLY A 341 -9.20 -4.40 13.00
C GLY A 341 -9.62 -5.80 13.43
N TRP A 342 -8.97 -6.81 12.84
CA TRP A 342 -9.14 -8.24 13.09
C TRP A 342 -7.78 -8.97 13.04
N VAL A 343 -7.60 -9.96 13.91
CA VAL A 343 -6.37 -10.78 13.92
C VAL A 343 -6.22 -11.58 12.61
N ASP A 344 -7.32 -12.01 12.01
CA ASP A 344 -7.34 -12.79 10.76
C ASP A 344 -7.31 -11.92 9.49
N PHE A 345 -7.25 -10.58 9.60
CA PHE A 345 -7.20 -9.66 8.46
C PHE A 345 -6.04 -9.99 7.50
N PHE A 346 -4.81 -10.08 8.01
CA PHE A 346 -3.64 -10.37 7.17
C PHE A 346 -3.59 -11.81 6.64
N PRO A 347 -3.92 -12.85 7.44
CA PRO A 347 -4.13 -14.19 6.90
C PRO A 347 -5.15 -14.24 5.75
N LYS A 348 -6.31 -13.60 5.89
CA LYS A 348 -7.35 -13.56 4.85
C LYS A 348 -6.88 -12.79 3.62
N THR A 349 -6.37 -11.57 3.80
CA THR A 349 -5.88 -10.77 2.67
C THR A 349 -4.73 -11.46 1.93
N PHE A 350 -3.85 -12.19 2.64
CA PHE A 350 -2.83 -13.02 2.01
C PHE A 350 -3.46 -14.08 1.09
N LEU A 351 -4.49 -14.80 1.54
CA LEU A 351 -5.20 -15.79 0.72
C LEU A 351 -5.97 -15.15 -0.44
N TYR A 352 -6.58 -13.99 -0.22
CA TYR A 352 -7.38 -13.28 -1.21
C TYR A 352 -6.50 -12.70 -2.33
N LYS A 353 -5.29 -12.24 -2.01
CA LYS A 353 -4.40 -11.53 -2.94
C LYS A 353 -3.25 -12.38 -3.46
N THR A 354 -3.02 -13.58 -2.92
CA THR A 354 -1.95 -14.48 -3.40
C THR A 354 -2.45 -15.39 -4.52
N PRO A 355 -1.76 -15.44 -5.67
CA PRO A 355 -2.10 -16.37 -6.74
C PRO A 355 -2.06 -17.84 -6.31
N PRO A 356 -3.04 -18.67 -6.71
CA PRO A 356 -3.03 -20.11 -6.43
C PRO A 356 -1.75 -20.81 -6.93
N ALA A 357 -1.16 -20.36 -8.04
CA ALA A 357 0.12 -20.87 -8.53
C ALA A 357 1.25 -20.70 -7.49
N LEU A 358 1.32 -19.55 -6.82
CA LEU A 358 2.29 -19.32 -5.75
C LEU A 358 1.96 -20.17 -4.52
N LEU A 359 0.69 -20.25 -4.11
CA LEU A 359 0.29 -21.10 -2.97
C LEU A 359 0.66 -22.57 -3.21
N ALA A 360 0.41 -23.09 -4.41
CA ALA A 360 0.78 -24.44 -4.81
C ALA A 360 2.31 -24.64 -4.80
N ALA A 361 3.08 -23.67 -5.32
CA ALA A 361 4.54 -23.70 -5.30
C ALA A 361 5.10 -23.68 -3.86
N LEU A 362 4.50 -22.90 -2.96
CA LEU A 362 4.88 -22.84 -1.55
C LEU A 362 4.56 -24.15 -0.83
N ALA A 363 3.37 -24.71 -1.03
CA ALA A 363 2.99 -26.01 -0.47
C ALA A 363 3.92 -27.13 -0.96
N ALA A 364 4.22 -27.17 -2.26
CA ALA A 364 5.16 -28.13 -2.84
C ALA A 364 6.58 -27.95 -2.30
N SER A 365 7.06 -26.71 -2.14
CA SER A 365 8.36 -26.40 -1.55
C SER A 365 8.45 -26.84 -0.09
N ALA A 366 7.43 -26.53 0.70
CA ALA A 366 7.35 -26.92 2.11
C ALA A 366 7.31 -28.44 2.26
N GLY A 367 6.46 -29.13 1.48
CA GLY A 367 6.36 -30.58 1.46
C GLY A 367 7.68 -31.26 1.06
N LEU A 368 8.35 -30.74 0.03
CA LEU A 368 9.66 -31.20 -0.40
C LEU A 368 10.72 -31.04 0.70
N LEU A 369 10.78 -29.87 1.34
CA LEU A 369 11.76 -29.60 2.39
C LEU A 369 11.48 -30.41 3.65
N ALA A 370 10.23 -30.55 4.07
CA ALA A 370 9.83 -31.44 5.15
C ALA A 370 10.21 -32.89 4.83
N TRP A 371 9.96 -33.32 3.58
CA TRP A 371 10.33 -34.64 3.11
C TRP A 371 11.83 -34.89 3.14
N ARG A 372 12.61 -33.87 2.82
CA ARG A 372 14.07 -33.95 2.89
C ARG A 372 14.59 -33.91 4.33
N PHE A 373 14.01 -33.07 5.17
CA PHE A 373 14.50 -32.81 6.52
C PHE A 373 14.30 -33.99 7.45
N ARG A 374 13.29 -34.85 7.22
CA ARG A 374 13.12 -36.09 8.00
C ARG A 374 14.32 -37.05 7.91
N ALA A 375 15.08 -36.97 6.82
CA ALA A 375 16.25 -37.83 6.59
C ALA A 375 17.59 -37.15 6.99
N LEU A 376 17.56 -35.90 7.46
CA LEU A 376 18.77 -35.17 7.85
C LEU A 376 19.07 -35.35 9.34
N ALA A 377 20.32 -35.64 9.68
CA ALA A 377 20.80 -35.58 11.06
C ALA A 377 20.55 -34.18 11.68
N PRO A 378 20.23 -34.09 12.99
CA PRO A 378 19.90 -32.82 13.66
C PRO A 378 20.95 -31.72 13.45
N ALA A 379 22.24 -32.07 13.47
CA ALA A 379 23.33 -31.12 13.23
C ALA A 379 23.34 -30.52 11.80
N ARG A 380 22.91 -31.29 10.79
CA ARG A 380 22.76 -30.77 9.42
C ARG A 380 21.54 -29.85 9.33
N LEU A 381 20.43 -30.25 9.94
CA LEU A 381 19.20 -29.46 10.00
C LEU A 381 19.42 -28.10 10.67
N GLY A 382 20.11 -28.08 11.82
CA GLY A 382 20.49 -26.85 12.51
C GLY A 382 21.32 -25.89 11.65
N ARG A 383 22.24 -26.41 10.81
CA ARG A 383 22.99 -25.58 9.85
C ARG A 383 22.10 -24.98 8.75
N TYR A 384 21.08 -25.69 8.29
CA TYR A 384 20.12 -25.13 7.31
C TYR A 384 19.31 -23.99 7.94
N PHE A 385 18.70 -24.21 9.10
CA PHE A 385 17.94 -23.17 9.81
C PHE A 385 18.79 -21.96 10.17
N TYR A 386 20.04 -22.18 10.59
CA TYR A 386 21.00 -21.10 10.81
C TYR A 386 21.24 -20.29 9.54
N ARG A 387 21.41 -20.95 8.40
CA ARG A 387 21.66 -20.26 7.12
C ARG A 387 20.49 -19.39 6.66
N VAL A 388 19.25 -19.81 6.91
CA VAL A 388 18.04 -19.07 6.51
C VAL A 388 17.46 -18.21 7.64
N THR A 389 18.16 -18.09 8.77
CA THR A 389 17.77 -17.29 9.94
C THR A 389 17.27 -15.88 9.58
N PRO A 390 17.96 -15.05 8.77
CA PRO A 390 17.46 -13.73 8.41
C PRO A 390 16.07 -13.75 7.75
N LEU A 391 15.79 -14.76 6.92
CA LEU A 391 14.49 -14.91 6.25
C LEU A 391 13.40 -15.35 7.24
N LEU A 392 13.72 -16.30 8.12
CA LEU A 392 12.78 -16.78 9.15
C LEU A 392 12.49 -15.70 10.20
N ALA A 393 13.52 -14.97 10.63
CA ALA A 393 13.37 -13.85 11.55
C ALA A 393 12.52 -12.75 10.92
N LEU A 394 12.80 -12.37 9.66
CA LEU A 394 12.00 -11.40 8.92
C LEU A 394 10.54 -11.83 8.87
N PHE A 395 10.27 -13.06 8.41
CA PHE A 395 8.91 -13.59 8.35
C PHE A 395 8.24 -13.59 9.73
N ALA A 396 8.87 -14.15 10.76
CA ALA A 396 8.28 -14.32 12.08
C ALA A 396 7.99 -12.99 12.78
N VAL A 397 8.96 -12.06 12.80
CA VAL A 397 8.77 -10.73 13.41
C VAL A 397 7.69 -9.96 12.67
N TYR A 398 7.73 -9.97 11.34
CA TYR A 398 6.79 -9.20 10.54
C TYR A 398 5.35 -9.71 10.70
N TRP A 399 5.15 -11.03 10.69
CA TRP A 399 3.84 -11.63 10.94
C TRP A 399 3.36 -11.45 12.38
N PHE A 400 4.24 -11.57 13.37
CA PHE A 400 3.89 -11.31 14.76
C PHE A 400 3.33 -9.88 14.93
N ILE A 401 4.00 -8.89 14.35
CA ILE A 401 3.55 -7.50 14.39
C ILE A 401 2.28 -7.31 13.56
N SER A 402 2.17 -7.93 12.39
CA SER A 402 0.97 -7.84 11.54
C SER A 402 -0.27 -8.38 12.27
N LEU A 403 -0.15 -9.50 12.98
CA LEU A 403 -1.25 -10.12 13.74
C LEU A 403 -1.63 -9.36 15.03
N THR A 404 -0.74 -8.50 15.54
CA THR A 404 -0.95 -7.74 16.79
C THR A 404 -1.22 -6.25 16.55
N SER A 405 -1.18 -5.80 15.29
CA SER A 405 -1.40 -4.40 14.91
C SER A 405 -2.86 -4.15 14.54
N HIS A 406 -3.39 -2.99 14.95
CA HIS A 406 -4.71 -2.50 14.54
C HIS A 406 -4.70 -1.82 13.15
N LEU A 407 -3.54 -1.73 12.50
CA LEU A 407 -3.40 -1.09 11.18
C LEU A 407 -3.84 -2.03 10.05
N ASN A 408 -5.14 -2.32 9.95
CA ASN A 408 -5.73 -3.20 8.95
C ASN A 408 -6.27 -2.44 7.73
N ILE A 409 -5.41 -1.59 7.14
CA ILE A 409 -5.75 -0.73 5.98
C ILE A 409 -5.04 -1.18 4.69
N GLY A 410 -5.13 -2.47 4.42
CA GLY A 410 -4.82 -3.03 3.11
C GLY A 410 -3.69 -4.06 3.08
N HIS A 411 -3.75 -4.93 2.08
CA HIS A 411 -2.81 -6.02 1.89
C HIS A 411 -1.34 -5.55 1.73
N ARG A 412 -1.13 -4.31 1.28
CA ARG A 412 0.21 -3.71 1.10
C ARG A 412 1.09 -3.75 2.35
N HIS A 413 0.47 -3.80 3.54
CA HIS A 413 1.22 -3.86 4.79
C HIS A 413 1.95 -5.18 5.00
N ILE A 414 1.71 -6.24 4.23
CA ILE A 414 2.47 -7.51 4.29
C ILE A 414 3.36 -7.79 3.08
N LEU A 415 3.58 -6.81 2.18
CA LEU A 415 4.50 -7.00 1.05
C LEU A 415 5.91 -7.44 1.45
N PRO A 416 6.52 -6.99 2.56
CA PRO A 416 7.85 -7.45 2.98
C PRO A 416 7.95 -8.96 3.25
N THR A 417 6.83 -9.65 3.42
CA THR A 417 6.76 -11.11 3.55
C THR A 417 7.04 -11.83 2.23
N TYR A 418 6.54 -11.30 1.11
CA TYR A 418 6.53 -12.00 -0.17
C TYR A 418 7.91 -12.38 -0.71
N PRO A 419 8.96 -11.54 -0.57
CA PRO A 419 10.30 -11.93 -1.00
C PRO A 419 10.82 -13.19 -0.30
N VAL A 420 10.48 -13.39 0.97
CA VAL A 420 10.81 -14.63 1.69
C VAL A 420 10.12 -15.84 1.05
N LEU A 421 8.84 -15.68 0.68
CA LEU A 421 8.05 -16.72 0.02
C LEU A 421 8.58 -17.05 -1.38
N TYR A 422 8.96 -16.06 -2.17
CA TYR A 422 9.58 -16.28 -3.48
C TYR A 422 10.91 -17.02 -3.37
N ILE A 423 11.74 -16.66 -2.39
CA ILE A 423 12.99 -17.38 -2.12
C ILE A 423 12.69 -18.83 -1.71
N LEU A 424 11.65 -19.08 -0.92
CA LEU A 424 11.23 -20.44 -0.57
C LEU A 424 10.81 -21.26 -1.80
N ALA A 425 10.04 -20.67 -2.72
CA ALA A 425 9.63 -21.31 -3.97
C ALA A 425 10.82 -21.75 -4.85
N GLY A 426 11.99 -21.13 -4.69
CA GLY A 426 13.23 -21.52 -5.37
C GLY A 426 13.72 -22.93 -5.04
N ALA A 427 13.25 -23.53 -3.95
CA ALA A 427 13.53 -24.93 -3.60
C ALA A 427 13.08 -25.90 -4.71
N LEU A 428 12.02 -25.58 -5.47
CA LEU A 428 11.55 -26.39 -6.59
C LEU A 428 12.55 -26.44 -7.74
N GLY A 429 13.15 -25.31 -8.10
CA GLY A 429 14.19 -25.25 -9.15
C GLY A 429 15.45 -26.02 -8.75
N TRP A 430 15.82 -25.96 -7.46
CA TRP A 430 16.89 -26.78 -6.91
C TRP A 430 16.59 -28.29 -6.98
N ALA A 431 15.36 -28.69 -6.63
CA ALA A 431 14.95 -30.09 -6.68
C ALA A 431 14.88 -30.61 -8.11
N MET A 432 14.37 -29.82 -9.05
CA MET A 432 14.33 -30.15 -10.47
C MET A 432 15.72 -30.47 -11.01
N LEU A 433 16.74 -29.63 -10.75
CA LEU A 433 18.11 -29.92 -11.19
C LEU A 433 18.66 -31.21 -10.57
N ARG A 434 18.39 -31.46 -9.28
CA ARG A 434 18.82 -32.69 -8.62
C ARG A 434 18.16 -33.93 -9.20
N ALA A 435 16.85 -33.85 -9.48
CA ALA A 435 16.12 -34.92 -10.15
C ALA A 435 16.71 -35.19 -11.53
N TRP A 436 17.06 -34.14 -12.28
CA TRP A 436 17.70 -34.26 -13.60
C TRP A 436 19.05 -34.96 -13.57
N HIS A 437 19.89 -34.66 -12.57
CA HIS A 437 21.17 -35.36 -12.39
C HIS A 437 21.00 -36.83 -11.97
N HIS A 438 19.89 -37.17 -11.31
CA HIS A 438 19.62 -38.56 -10.92
C HIS A 438 19.05 -39.38 -12.08
N SER A 439 18.05 -38.84 -12.79
CA SER A 439 17.45 -39.44 -13.99
C SER A 439 16.88 -38.35 -14.88
N ARG A 440 17.18 -38.42 -16.18
CA ARG A 440 16.63 -37.46 -17.17
C ARG A 440 15.10 -37.49 -17.20
N GLN A 441 14.48 -38.65 -17.03
CA GLN A 441 13.02 -38.79 -17.02
C GLN A 441 12.39 -38.09 -15.82
N THR A 442 12.92 -38.33 -14.61
CA THR A 442 12.43 -37.67 -13.39
C THR A 442 12.67 -36.16 -13.43
N GLY A 443 13.85 -35.74 -13.91
CA GLY A 443 14.14 -34.33 -14.15
C GLY A 443 13.16 -33.67 -15.12
N ALA A 444 12.84 -34.34 -16.23
CA ALA A 444 11.87 -33.84 -17.20
C ALA A 444 10.46 -33.69 -16.61
N ALA A 445 10.00 -34.67 -15.84
CA ALA A 445 8.71 -34.58 -15.15
C ALA A 445 8.67 -33.38 -14.17
N PHE A 446 9.72 -33.18 -13.37
CA PHE A 446 9.85 -32.01 -12.50
C PHE A 446 9.87 -30.69 -13.28
N ALA A 447 10.59 -30.66 -14.40
CA ALA A 447 10.69 -29.47 -15.24
C ALA A 447 9.33 -29.09 -15.85
N VAL A 448 8.56 -30.08 -16.32
CA VAL A 448 7.20 -29.87 -16.83
C VAL A 448 6.27 -29.33 -15.74
N GLY A 449 6.28 -29.94 -14.54
CA GLY A 449 5.46 -29.46 -13.42
C GLY A 449 5.83 -28.04 -12.98
N LEU A 450 7.13 -27.74 -12.94
CA LEU A 450 7.62 -26.39 -12.62
C LEU A 450 7.26 -25.37 -13.70
N ALA A 451 7.41 -25.73 -14.98
CA ALA A 451 7.01 -24.90 -16.11
C ALA A 451 5.50 -24.63 -16.11
N ALA A 452 4.68 -25.62 -15.74
CA ALA A 452 3.23 -25.44 -15.57
C ALA A 452 2.90 -24.46 -14.43
N LEU A 453 3.58 -24.55 -13.29
CA LEU A 453 3.38 -23.61 -12.18
C LEU A 453 3.79 -22.17 -12.54
N VAL A 454 4.97 -22.00 -13.16
CA VAL A 454 5.43 -20.67 -13.61
C VAL A 454 4.54 -20.15 -14.74
N GLY A 455 4.11 -21.01 -15.66
CA GLY A 455 3.16 -20.69 -16.73
C GLY A 455 1.80 -20.25 -16.18
N TRP A 456 1.30 -20.90 -15.12
CA TRP A 456 0.07 -20.50 -14.43
C TRP A 456 0.23 -19.13 -13.76
N GLN A 457 1.37 -18.87 -13.12
CA GLN A 457 1.69 -17.55 -12.56
C GLN A 457 1.70 -16.47 -13.65
N ALA A 458 2.35 -16.74 -14.79
CA ALA A 458 2.40 -15.84 -15.93
C ALA A 458 1.00 -15.59 -16.53
N ALA A 459 0.20 -16.65 -16.70
CA ALA A 459 -1.18 -16.55 -17.19
C ALA A 459 -2.04 -15.72 -16.23
N THR A 460 -1.87 -15.89 -14.91
CA THR A 460 -2.58 -15.08 -13.91
C THR A 460 -2.26 -13.59 -14.06
N ALA A 461 -0.98 -13.25 -14.23
CA ALA A 461 -0.56 -11.86 -14.45
C ALA A 461 -1.07 -11.30 -15.80
N ALA A 462 -1.09 -12.11 -16.86
CA ALA A 462 -1.59 -11.70 -18.16
C ALA A 462 -3.11 -11.48 -18.15
N GLN A 463 -3.87 -12.35 -17.48
CA GLN A 463 -5.34 -12.30 -17.42
C GLN A 463 -5.86 -11.07 -16.68
N ILE A 464 -5.16 -10.62 -15.63
CA ILE A 464 -5.58 -9.45 -14.85
C ILE A 464 -5.00 -8.14 -15.38
N TYR A 465 -4.09 -8.17 -16.35
CA TYR A 465 -3.54 -6.94 -16.93
C TYR A 465 -4.66 -6.10 -17.58
N PRO A 466 -4.70 -4.77 -17.41
CA PRO A 466 -3.78 -3.93 -16.62
C PRO A 466 -4.23 -3.71 -15.15
N HIS A 467 -5.26 -4.39 -14.66
CA HIS A 467 -5.91 -4.18 -13.35
C HIS A 467 -5.24 -4.94 -12.20
N TYR A 468 -3.91 -4.92 -12.10
CA TYR A 468 -3.16 -5.69 -11.10
C TYR A 468 -3.60 -5.46 -9.65
N LEU A 469 -3.96 -4.22 -9.29
CA LEU A 469 -4.45 -3.89 -7.95
C LEU A 469 -5.76 -4.63 -7.63
N ALA A 470 -6.62 -4.82 -8.62
CA ALA A 470 -7.90 -5.53 -8.50
C ALA A 470 -7.74 -7.05 -8.55
N TYR A 471 -6.52 -7.60 -8.55
CA TYR A 471 -6.35 -9.05 -8.50
C TYR A 471 -6.93 -9.63 -7.20
N PHE A 472 -7.86 -10.57 -7.33
CA PHE A 472 -8.32 -11.44 -6.25
C PHE A 472 -8.24 -12.90 -6.72
N SER A 473 -7.90 -13.78 -5.79
CA SER A 473 -7.79 -15.21 -6.04
C SER A 473 -9.13 -15.78 -6.52
N PRO A 474 -9.14 -16.69 -7.50
CA PRO A 474 -10.36 -17.40 -7.90
C PRO A 474 -11.04 -18.14 -6.73
N LEU A 475 -10.30 -18.45 -5.66
CA LEU A 475 -10.82 -19.06 -4.43
C LEU A 475 -11.86 -18.21 -3.71
N VAL A 476 -11.92 -16.91 -4.01
CA VAL A 476 -12.86 -15.94 -3.41
C VAL A 476 -13.67 -15.18 -4.46
N GLY A 477 -13.98 -15.85 -5.58
CA GLY A 477 -14.81 -15.28 -6.64
C GLY A 477 -14.07 -14.36 -7.62
N GLY A 478 -12.74 -14.24 -7.51
CA GLY A 478 -11.92 -13.48 -8.44
C GLY A 478 -12.14 -11.96 -8.35
N PRO A 479 -11.58 -11.19 -9.31
CA PRO A 479 -11.61 -9.72 -9.26
C PRO A 479 -13.03 -9.13 -9.22
N ALA A 480 -14.01 -9.78 -9.86
CA ALA A 480 -15.41 -9.32 -9.91
C ALA A 480 -16.14 -9.34 -8.56
N HIS A 481 -15.61 -10.05 -7.56
CA HIS A 481 -16.17 -10.13 -6.20
C HIS A 481 -15.23 -9.52 -5.15
N GLY A 482 -14.10 -8.93 -5.58
CA GLY A 482 -13.09 -8.39 -4.66
C GLY A 482 -13.64 -7.34 -3.69
N TYR A 483 -14.58 -6.51 -4.16
CA TYR A 483 -15.18 -5.42 -3.38
C TYR A 483 -15.96 -5.89 -2.15
N GLN A 484 -16.41 -7.15 -2.16
CA GLN A 484 -17.12 -7.77 -1.04
C GLN A 484 -16.16 -8.14 0.10
N HIS A 485 -14.89 -8.40 -0.25
CA HIS A 485 -13.87 -8.85 0.70
C HIS A 485 -12.98 -7.71 1.20
N LEU A 486 -12.47 -6.89 0.28
CA LEU A 486 -11.54 -5.80 0.60
C LEU A 486 -11.79 -4.59 -0.29
N VAL A 487 -11.58 -3.40 0.27
CA VAL A 487 -11.64 -2.11 -0.43
C VAL A 487 -10.38 -1.30 -0.15
N ASP A 488 -10.40 0.01 -0.45
CA ASP A 488 -9.26 0.92 -0.25
C ASP A 488 -8.01 0.45 -1.02
N SER A 489 -6.81 0.65 -0.48
CA SER A 489 -5.53 0.26 -1.07
C SER A 489 -5.36 -1.23 -1.39
N SER A 490 -6.37 -2.07 -1.12
CA SER A 490 -6.44 -3.46 -1.59
C SER A 490 -7.23 -3.66 -2.90
N LEU A 491 -8.03 -2.69 -3.35
CA LEU A 491 -8.85 -2.77 -4.56
C LEU A 491 -9.14 -1.41 -5.19
N ASP A 492 -9.71 -0.49 -4.42
CA ASP A 492 -10.21 0.80 -4.89
C ASP A 492 -9.43 1.91 -4.22
N TRP A 493 -8.40 2.38 -4.91
CA TRP A 493 -7.53 3.46 -4.47
C TRP A 493 -7.68 4.72 -5.35
N GLY A 494 -8.68 4.72 -6.23
CA GLY A 494 -9.00 5.83 -7.13
C GLY A 494 -8.47 5.71 -8.56
N GLN A 495 -8.00 4.54 -8.97
CA GLN A 495 -7.28 4.37 -10.24
C GLN A 495 -8.14 4.28 -11.52
N ASP A 496 -9.46 4.06 -11.42
CA ASP A 496 -10.27 3.59 -12.56
C ASP A 496 -11.21 4.62 -13.21
N LEU A 497 -11.02 5.93 -12.99
CA LEU A 497 -11.77 6.95 -13.74
C LEU A 497 -11.63 6.82 -15.28
N PRO A 498 -10.44 6.51 -15.85
CA PRO A 498 -10.32 6.24 -17.28
C PRO A 498 -11.14 5.03 -17.75
N ALA A 499 -11.17 3.95 -16.94
CA ALA A 499 -11.97 2.77 -17.26
C ALA A 499 -13.47 3.08 -17.25
N LEU A 500 -13.93 3.92 -16.30
CA LEU A 500 -15.30 4.42 -16.27
C LEU A 500 -15.61 5.28 -17.51
N GLN A 501 -14.71 6.16 -17.92
CA GLN A 501 -14.88 7.00 -19.11
C GLN A 501 -15.07 6.15 -20.37
N HIS A 502 -14.19 5.18 -20.61
CA HIS A 502 -14.31 4.26 -21.74
C HIS A 502 -15.62 3.46 -21.68
N TRP A 503 -15.97 2.91 -20.51
CA TRP A 503 -17.21 2.16 -20.37
C TRP A 503 -18.46 3.02 -20.64
N LEU A 504 -18.49 4.27 -20.15
CA LEU A 504 -19.60 5.19 -20.41
C LEU A 504 -19.72 5.57 -21.87
N HIS A 505 -18.60 5.77 -22.58
CA HIS A 505 -18.61 6.04 -24.01
C HIS A 505 -19.36 4.95 -24.79
N ASP A 506 -19.15 3.69 -24.41
CA ASP A 506 -19.70 2.54 -25.15
C ASP A 506 -21.09 2.11 -24.66
N ASN A 507 -21.47 2.42 -23.42
CA ASN A 507 -22.65 1.83 -22.75
C ASN A 507 -23.70 2.83 -22.24
N ARG A 508 -23.39 4.15 -22.21
CA ARG A 508 -24.32 5.18 -21.74
C ARG A 508 -25.39 5.44 -22.80
N ARG A 509 -26.66 5.42 -22.39
CA ARG A 509 -27.78 5.75 -23.30
C ARG A 509 -27.83 7.26 -23.55
N PRO A 510 -28.27 7.73 -24.74
CA PRO A 510 -28.45 9.15 -25.00
C PRO A 510 -29.35 9.81 -23.93
N GLY A 511 -28.90 10.92 -23.35
CA GLY A 511 -29.63 11.65 -22.30
C GLY A 511 -29.62 10.99 -20.91
N GLU A 512 -29.00 9.81 -20.75
CA GLU A 512 -28.92 9.13 -19.46
C GLU A 512 -28.00 9.90 -18.50
N ARG A 513 -28.51 10.23 -17.32
CA ARG A 513 -27.76 10.99 -16.31
C ARG A 513 -26.76 10.09 -15.60
N VAL A 514 -25.58 10.62 -15.28
CA VAL A 514 -24.52 9.90 -14.55
C VAL A 514 -24.33 10.56 -13.19
N TYR A 515 -24.36 9.76 -12.13
CA TYR A 515 -24.03 10.12 -10.76
C TYR A 515 -22.73 9.43 -10.39
N LEU A 516 -21.77 10.17 -9.84
CA LEU A 516 -20.46 9.64 -9.47
C LEU A 516 -20.18 9.87 -7.99
N SER A 517 -19.93 8.78 -7.25
CA SER A 517 -19.28 8.80 -5.93
C SER A 517 -17.89 8.18 -6.06
N TYR A 518 -16.85 8.98 -5.84
CA TYR A 518 -15.47 8.61 -6.15
C TYR A 518 -14.59 8.62 -4.90
N PHE A 519 -13.75 7.60 -4.75
CA PHE A 519 -12.67 7.55 -3.77
C PHE A 519 -11.34 7.71 -4.49
N GLY A 520 -10.72 8.88 -4.42
CA GLY A 520 -9.45 9.16 -5.09
C GLY A 520 -9.19 10.64 -5.29
N THR A 521 -7.96 10.98 -5.68
CA THR A 521 -7.45 12.36 -5.67
C THR A 521 -7.30 12.99 -7.06
N ASP A 522 -7.67 12.27 -8.13
CA ASP A 522 -7.75 12.87 -9.47
C ASP A 522 -8.99 13.75 -9.63
N GLU A 523 -9.05 14.52 -10.73
CA GLU A 523 -10.18 15.41 -11.04
C GLU A 523 -11.20 14.69 -11.93
N PRO A 524 -12.39 14.29 -11.41
CA PRO A 524 -13.37 13.54 -12.19
C PRO A 524 -13.87 14.28 -13.44
N ALA A 525 -13.92 15.61 -13.41
CA ALA A 525 -14.39 16.39 -14.55
C ALA A 525 -13.53 16.20 -15.83
N ARG A 526 -12.28 15.74 -15.70
CA ARG A 526 -11.40 15.41 -16.83
C ARG A 526 -11.84 14.15 -17.59
N TYR A 527 -12.58 13.27 -16.92
CA TYR A 527 -12.98 11.96 -17.44
C TYR A 527 -14.48 11.87 -17.69
N VAL A 528 -15.27 12.44 -16.79
CA VAL A 528 -16.74 12.41 -16.80
C VAL A 528 -17.31 13.80 -16.49
N PRO A 529 -17.14 14.78 -17.38
CA PRO A 529 -17.47 16.20 -17.13
C PRO A 529 -18.94 16.44 -16.78
N ASP A 530 -19.86 15.64 -17.32
CA ASP A 530 -21.30 15.81 -17.11
C ASP A 530 -21.83 15.05 -15.88
N ALA A 531 -20.96 14.38 -15.12
CA ALA A 531 -21.38 13.58 -13.97
C ALA A 531 -21.79 14.46 -12.79
N VAL A 532 -22.90 14.11 -12.16
CA VAL A 532 -23.32 14.69 -10.88
C VAL A 532 -22.50 14.07 -9.76
N LEU A 533 -21.68 14.88 -9.09
CA LEU A 533 -20.85 14.41 -7.99
C LEU A 533 -21.68 14.19 -6.72
N MET A 534 -21.80 12.93 -6.33
CA MET A 534 -22.32 12.47 -5.04
C MET A 534 -21.28 12.68 -3.93
N PRO A 535 -21.59 12.40 -2.65
CA PRO A 535 -20.57 12.35 -1.60
C PRO A 535 -19.36 11.54 -2.07
N ARG A 536 -18.16 12.11 -1.91
CA ARG A 536 -16.88 11.59 -2.42
C ARG A 536 -15.78 11.83 -1.41
N LEU A 537 -14.64 11.15 -1.57
CA LEU A 537 -13.47 11.33 -0.70
C LEU A 537 -12.17 11.37 -1.52
N PRO A 538 -11.28 12.35 -1.27
CA PRO A 538 -11.52 13.57 -0.47
C PRO A 538 -12.52 14.52 -1.15
N THR A 539 -13.08 15.45 -0.38
CA THR A 539 -14.04 16.46 -0.89
C THR A 539 -13.36 17.64 -1.57
N PHE A 540 -12.13 17.98 -1.15
CA PHE A 540 -11.35 19.18 -1.54
C PHE A 540 -12.12 20.51 -1.38
N ASP A 541 -13.10 20.55 -0.47
CA ASP A 541 -13.92 21.73 -0.12
C ASP A 541 -14.50 22.53 -1.30
N ARG A 542 -14.71 21.87 -2.44
CA ARG A 542 -15.39 22.47 -3.59
C ARG A 542 -16.89 22.56 -3.30
N PRO A 543 -17.53 23.75 -3.47
CA PRO A 543 -18.97 23.87 -3.30
C PRO A 543 -19.68 22.96 -4.31
N ARG A 544 -20.56 22.08 -3.79
CA ARG A 544 -21.37 21.18 -4.62
C ARG A 544 -22.82 21.66 -4.60
N PRO A 545 -23.44 21.90 -5.77
CA PRO A 545 -24.85 22.26 -5.83
C PRO A 545 -25.71 21.07 -5.41
N TRP A 546 -26.95 21.33 -4.98
CA TRP A 546 -27.88 20.25 -4.66
C TRP A 546 -28.14 19.39 -5.89
N HIS A 547 -28.34 18.10 -5.66
CA HIS A 547 -28.88 17.21 -6.67
C HIS A 547 -30.03 16.38 -6.12
N SER A 548 -31.04 16.17 -6.97
CA SER A 548 -32.03 15.12 -6.84
C SER A 548 -31.40 13.80 -7.28
N CYS A 549 -31.68 12.70 -6.58
CA CYS A 549 -31.42 11.37 -7.12
C CYS A 549 -32.54 11.06 -8.12
N GLU A 550 -32.21 11.04 -9.41
CA GLU A 550 -33.13 10.76 -10.52
C GLU A 550 -32.70 9.46 -11.21
N PRO A 551 -33.58 8.81 -12.01
CA PRO A 551 -33.23 7.63 -12.78
C PRO A 551 -32.00 7.86 -13.66
N GLY A 552 -31.13 6.86 -13.75
CA GLY A 552 -29.88 6.95 -14.49
C GLY A 552 -28.80 6.00 -14.00
N LEU A 553 -27.55 6.30 -14.35
CA LEU A 553 -26.37 5.53 -13.97
C LEU A 553 -25.74 6.08 -12.70
N TYR A 554 -25.54 5.22 -11.71
CA TYR A 554 -24.84 5.49 -10.47
C TYR A 554 -23.52 4.72 -10.49
N ALA A 555 -22.42 5.44 -10.72
CA ALA A 555 -21.06 4.94 -10.66
C ALA A 555 -20.49 5.22 -9.26
N ILE A 556 -20.24 4.16 -8.49
CA ILE A 556 -19.84 4.26 -7.08
C ILE A 556 -18.55 3.47 -6.88
N SER A 557 -17.50 4.16 -6.46
CA SER A 557 -16.25 3.55 -5.96
C SER A 557 -16.56 2.51 -4.87
N ALA A 558 -15.96 1.33 -4.93
CA ALA A 558 -16.16 0.24 -3.97
C ALA A 558 -15.91 0.69 -2.52
N THR A 559 -14.90 1.52 -2.29
CA THR A 559 -14.61 2.11 -0.97
C THR A 559 -15.72 3.04 -0.49
N MET A 560 -16.35 3.78 -1.43
CA MET A 560 -17.50 4.63 -1.12
C MET A 560 -18.76 3.80 -0.86
N LEU A 561 -19.02 2.74 -1.63
CA LEU A 561 -20.14 1.81 -1.40
C LEU A 561 -20.06 1.21 0.01
N SER A 562 -18.85 0.88 0.46
CA SER A 562 -18.60 0.34 1.80
C SER A 562 -18.66 1.42 2.90
N HIS A 563 -18.53 2.71 2.60
CA HIS A 563 -18.50 3.77 3.63
C HIS A 563 -17.40 3.60 4.69
N VAL A 564 -16.24 3.03 4.35
CA VAL A 564 -15.15 2.80 5.34
C VAL A 564 -14.77 4.08 6.08
N TYR A 565 -14.75 5.20 5.36
CA TYR A 565 -14.29 6.50 5.85
C TYR A 565 -15.41 7.50 6.13
N GLN A 566 -16.68 7.12 5.95
CA GLN A 566 -17.83 8.00 6.20
C GLN A 566 -18.33 7.84 7.65
N PRO A 567 -19.19 8.75 8.16
CA PRO A 567 -19.76 8.61 9.50
C PRO A 567 -20.72 7.41 9.62
N GLN A 568 -21.53 7.14 8.59
CA GLN A 568 -22.52 6.04 8.56
C GLN A 568 -21.88 4.71 8.10
N ARG A 569 -21.02 4.15 8.96
CA ARG A 569 -20.33 2.86 8.72
C ARG A 569 -21.22 1.68 9.12
N GLY A 570 -21.00 0.52 8.51
CA GLY A 570 -21.70 -0.70 8.88
C GLY A 570 -23.15 -0.77 8.39
N PRO A 571 -24.03 -1.49 9.09
CA PRO A 571 -25.43 -1.67 8.71
C PRO A 571 -26.24 -0.38 8.92
N TRP A 572 -27.32 -0.24 8.15
CA TRP A 572 -28.25 0.86 8.32
C TRP A 572 -29.04 0.70 9.63
N THR A 573 -28.95 1.70 10.52
CA THR A 573 -29.55 1.65 11.87
C THR A 573 -30.90 2.36 11.93
N LEU A 574 -31.72 2.01 12.92
CA LEU A 574 -32.98 2.73 13.19
C LEU A 574 -32.75 4.21 13.52
N GLU A 575 -31.61 4.56 14.12
CA GLU A 575 -31.23 5.94 14.38
C GLU A 575 -30.97 6.70 13.08
N ASN A 576 -30.19 6.12 12.16
CA ASN A 576 -29.96 6.69 10.83
C ASN A 576 -31.27 6.83 10.06
N GLU A 577 -32.16 5.83 10.13
CA GLU A 577 -33.48 5.91 9.49
C GLU A 577 -34.33 7.05 10.06
N ARG A 578 -34.43 7.17 11.39
CA ARG A 578 -35.19 8.25 12.04
C ARG A 578 -34.67 9.63 11.63
N LEU A 579 -33.35 9.81 11.67
CA LEU A 579 -32.70 11.07 11.30
C LEU A 579 -32.86 11.37 9.82
N TYR A 580 -32.73 10.37 8.95
CA TYR A 580 -32.98 10.51 7.51
C TYR A 580 -34.42 10.95 7.24
N GLN A 581 -35.40 10.29 7.85
CA GLN A 581 -36.82 10.62 7.69
C GLN A 581 -37.16 12.02 8.20
N LEU A 582 -36.57 12.44 9.32
CA LEU A 582 -36.71 13.80 9.86
C LEU A 582 -36.17 14.84 8.86
N LEU A 583 -34.94 14.66 8.37
CA LEU A 583 -34.32 15.60 7.44
C LEU A 583 -35.03 15.61 6.08
N ARG A 584 -35.56 14.47 5.63
CA ARG A 584 -36.32 14.34 4.37
C ARG A 584 -37.58 15.20 4.33
N GLN A 585 -38.17 15.54 5.48
CA GLN A 585 -39.31 16.46 5.52
C GLN A 585 -38.96 17.85 4.94
N ASN A 586 -37.67 18.21 4.95
CA ASN A 586 -37.16 19.44 4.36
C ASN A 586 -36.69 19.29 2.90
N ASP A 587 -36.93 18.14 2.24
CA ASP A 587 -36.47 17.88 0.86
C ASP A 587 -36.97 18.93 -0.15
N VAL A 588 -38.21 19.42 0.02
CA VAL A 588 -38.75 20.52 -0.81
C VAL A 588 -37.92 21.79 -0.66
N ASN A 589 -37.49 22.11 0.57
CA ASN A 589 -36.64 23.28 0.85
C ASN A 589 -35.22 23.07 0.30
N PHE A 590 -34.66 21.86 0.42
CA PHE A 590 -33.37 21.52 -0.17
C PHE A 590 -33.41 21.59 -1.71
N ARG A 591 -34.51 21.16 -2.34
CA ARG A 591 -34.75 21.29 -3.79
C ARG A 591 -34.76 22.73 -4.27
N ARG A 592 -35.35 23.65 -3.51
CA ARG A 592 -35.42 25.08 -3.89
C ARG A 592 -34.03 25.71 -4.01
N LEU A 593 -33.06 25.28 -3.20
CA LEU A 593 -31.67 25.75 -3.27
C LEU A 593 -30.94 25.35 -4.56
N LYS A 594 -31.42 24.34 -5.29
CA LYS A 594 -30.92 24.00 -6.64
C LYS A 594 -31.14 25.16 -7.62
N PHE A 595 -32.21 25.92 -7.43
CA PHE A 595 -32.68 26.94 -8.36
C PHE A 595 -32.39 28.36 -7.86
N ASP A 596 -32.31 28.55 -6.54
CA ASP A 596 -31.94 29.83 -5.92
C ASP A 596 -30.98 29.60 -4.73
N PRO A 597 -29.66 29.63 -4.97
CA PRO A 597 -28.65 29.50 -3.92
C PRO A 597 -28.65 30.65 -2.90
N SER A 598 -29.22 31.81 -3.28
CA SER A 598 -29.38 33.01 -2.44
C SER A 598 -30.68 32.99 -1.62
N GLY A 599 -31.71 32.29 -2.09
CA GLY A 599 -33.02 32.15 -1.46
C GLY A 599 -33.04 31.14 -0.33
N ARG A 600 -32.01 31.13 0.52
CA ARG A 600 -31.96 30.24 1.67
C ARG A 600 -33.12 30.58 2.61
N PRO A 601 -33.97 29.62 3.01
CA PRO A 601 -35.09 29.86 3.92
C PRO A 601 -34.63 30.07 5.38
N GLU A 602 -33.46 30.70 5.59
CA GLU A 602 -32.85 30.98 6.90
C GLU A 602 -33.85 31.69 7.84
N ALA A 603 -34.65 32.62 7.29
CA ALA A 603 -35.62 33.38 8.05
C ALA A 603 -36.99 32.68 8.26
N ALA A 604 -37.34 31.66 7.46
CA ALA A 604 -38.70 31.08 7.46
C ALA A 604 -38.89 29.93 8.48
N GLN A 605 -37.81 29.33 8.97
CA GLN A 605 -37.86 28.20 9.91
C GLN A 605 -36.95 28.39 11.16
N GLY A 606 -36.33 29.55 11.33
CA GLY A 606 -35.50 29.85 12.51
C GLY A 606 -34.15 29.13 12.53
N PHE A 607 -33.66 28.63 11.39
CA PHE A 607 -32.33 28.04 11.26
C PHE A 607 -31.28 29.10 10.92
N THR A 608 -30.13 29.06 11.58
CA THR A 608 -28.95 29.79 11.12
C THR A 608 -28.38 29.19 9.82
N SER A 609 -27.64 30.00 9.04
CA SER A 609 -26.90 29.55 7.84
C SER A 609 -26.05 28.28 8.09
N ASP A 610 -25.42 28.22 9.26
CA ASP A 610 -24.54 27.10 9.63
C ASP A 610 -25.30 25.84 9.98
N GLU A 611 -26.39 25.96 10.74
CA GLU A 611 -27.27 24.82 11.03
C GLU A 611 -27.90 24.27 9.77
N TRP A 612 -28.29 25.15 8.84
CA TRP A 612 -28.80 24.75 7.54
C TRP A 612 -27.75 24.01 6.71
N THR A 613 -26.52 24.53 6.65
CA THR A 613 -25.40 23.88 5.94
C THR A 613 -25.06 22.52 6.54
N LYS A 614 -25.15 22.38 7.86
CA LYS A 614 -24.97 21.09 8.57
C LYS A 614 -26.10 20.11 8.24
N ALA A 615 -27.36 20.52 8.40
CA ALA A 615 -28.53 19.70 8.10
C ALA A 615 -28.50 19.20 6.64
N TRP A 616 -28.14 20.09 5.72
CA TRP A 616 -27.91 19.78 4.31
C TRP A 616 -26.85 18.68 4.09
N LYS A 617 -25.63 18.89 4.60
CA LYS A 617 -24.51 17.93 4.41
C LYS A 617 -24.87 16.58 5.01
N GLN A 618 -25.51 16.60 6.17
CA GLN A 618 -25.95 15.40 6.87
C GLN A 618 -27.06 14.67 6.11
N PHE A 619 -28.03 15.39 5.54
CA PHE A 619 -29.07 14.78 4.70
C PHE A 619 -28.49 14.13 3.45
N GLU A 620 -27.56 14.81 2.75
CA GLU A 620 -26.89 14.25 1.57
C GLU A 620 -26.13 12.96 1.92
N GLN A 621 -25.36 12.97 3.01
CA GLN A 621 -24.63 11.80 3.49
C GLN A 621 -25.56 10.65 3.87
N LEU A 622 -26.65 10.91 4.59
CA LEU A 622 -27.63 9.89 4.98
C LEU A 622 -28.38 9.33 3.77
N ARG A 623 -28.76 10.19 2.80
CA ARG A 623 -29.42 9.76 1.56
C ARG A 623 -28.51 8.84 0.75
N PHE A 624 -27.24 9.22 0.58
CA PHE A 624 -26.25 8.38 -0.07
C PHE A 624 -26.05 7.07 0.71
N ALA A 625 -25.96 7.16 2.03
CA ALA A 625 -25.73 5.99 2.87
C ALA A 625 -26.88 4.98 2.81
N ARG A 626 -28.13 5.45 2.79
CA ARG A 626 -29.33 4.63 2.62
C ARG A 626 -29.36 3.97 1.25
N LEU A 627 -29.02 4.71 0.18
CA LEU A 627 -28.92 4.14 -1.16
C LEU A 627 -27.87 3.02 -1.22
N CYS A 628 -26.66 3.28 -0.72
CA CYS A 628 -25.59 2.29 -0.70
C CYS A 628 -25.95 1.07 0.17
N HIS A 629 -26.75 1.22 1.23
CA HIS A 629 -27.27 0.07 1.97
C HIS A 629 -28.12 -0.85 1.10
N TYR A 630 -29.00 -0.30 0.25
CA TYR A 630 -29.74 -1.07 -0.75
C TYR A 630 -28.79 -1.68 -1.82
N LEU A 631 -27.88 -0.88 -2.37
CA LEU A 631 -27.00 -1.31 -3.45
C LEU A 631 -26.01 -2.42 -3.05
N ARG A 632 -25.67 -2.57 -1.77
CA ARG A 632 -24.87 -3.71 -1.28
C ARG A 632 -25.58 -5.06 -1.45
N ALA A 633 -26.91 -5.07 -1.52
CA ALA A 633 -27.69 -6.28 -1.76
C ALA A 633 -27.97 -6.52 -3.25
N ARG A 634 -27.68 -5.55 -4.12
CA ARG A 634 -27.91 -5.60 -5.57
C ARG A 634 -26.58 -5.87 -6.29
N GLN A 635 -26.57 -6.79 -7.24
CA GLN A 635 -25.41 -6.96 -8.12
C GLN A 635 -25.22 -5.71 -9.00
N PRO A 636 -23.98 -5.22 -9.20
CA PRO A 636 -23.71 -4.13 -10.12
C PRO A 636 -23.93 -4.58 -11.57
N ASP A 637 -24.43 -3.66 -12.41
CA ASP A 637 -24.67 -3.94 -13.84
C ASP A 637 -23.36 -3.94 -14.64
N ALA A 638 -22.34 -3.23 -14.15
CA ALA A 638 -20.98 -3.27 -14.67
C ALA A 638 -19.96 -2.90 -13.59
N GLN A 639 -18.70 -3.29 -13.80
CA GLN A 639 -17.60 -3.02 -12.88
C GLN A 639 -16.36 -2.53 -13.66
N PRO A 640 -16.39 -1.35 -14.30
CA PRO A 640 -15.23 -0.80 -15.01
C PRO A 640 -13.99 -0.79 -14.12
N GLY A 641 -12.99 -1.59 -14.51
CA GLY A 641 -11.75 -1.78 -13.77
C GLY A 641 -11.88 -2.43 -12.39
N TYR A 642 -13.03 -3.01 -12.06
CA TYR A 642 -13.38 -3.71 -10.82
C TYR A 642 -13.51 -2.84 -9.56
N SER A 643 -13.06 -1.58 -9.57
CA SER A 643 -13.14 -0.69 -8.40
C SER A 643 -14.31 0.29 -8.42
N ILE A 644 -14.87 0.59 -9.60
CA ILE A 644 -16.07 1.42 -9.74
C ILE A 644 -17.24 0.51 -10.12
N LEU A 645 -18.28 0.53 -9.30
CA LEU A 645 -19.47 -0.29 -9.43
C LEU A 645 -20.59 0.55 -10.05
N VAL A 646 -21.12 0.10 -11.19
CA VAL A 646 -22.14 0.84 -11.95
C VAL A 646 -23.51 0.19 -11.78
N TYR A 647 -24.50 1.02 -11.43
CA TYR A 647 -25.89 0.63 -11.26
C TYR A 647 -26.78 1.53 -12.11
N ARG A 648 -27.58 0.96 -13.00
CA ARG A 648 -28.65 1.64 -13.72
C ARG A 648 -29.92 1.52 -12.90
N LEU A 649 -30.32 2.61 -12.27
CA LEU A 649 -31.47 2.66 -11.37
C LEU A 649 -32.66 3.33 -12.05
N ASP A 650 -33.82 2.69 -11.96
CA ASP A 650 -35.09 3.29 -12.38
C ASP A 650 -35.79 4.05 -11.24
N GLN A 651 -36.94 4.66 -11.53
CA GLN A 651 -37.68 5.43 -10.53
C GLN A 651 -38.23 4.54 -9.42
N ALA A 652 -38.62 3.30 -9.72
CA ALA A 652 -39.21 2.39 -8.75
C ALA A 652 -38.15 1.90 -7.73
N GLU A 653 -36.94 1.59 -8.20
CA GLU A 653 -35.80 1.27 -7.34
C GLU A 653 -35.44 2.46 -6.44
N LEU A 654 -35.36 3.68 -7.00
CA LEU A 654 -35.09 4.89 -6.21
C LEU A 654 -36.20 5.16 -5.20
N ASP A 655 -37.46 4.99 -5.58
CA ASP A 655 -38.58 5.19 -4.67
C ASP A 655 -38.52 4.20 -3.52
N ALA A 656 -38.26 2.92 -3.79
CA ALA A 656 -38.14 1.91 -2.74
C ALA A 656 -36.91 2.17 -1.84
N ALA A 657 -35.77 2.56 -2.42
CA ALA A 657 -34.51 2.76 -1.70
C ALA A 657 -34.44 4.10 -0.93
N LEU A 658 -35.10 5.16 -1.39
CA LEU A 658 -34.96 6.52 -0.84
C LEU A 658 -36.27 7.15 -0.37
N ASN A 659 -37.38 6.91 -1.08
CA ASN A 659 -38.66 7.57 -0.82
C ASN A 659 -39.62 6.71 0.04
N GLY A 660 -39.40 5.40 0.09
CA GLY A 660 -40.19 4.47 0.89
C GLY A 660 -39.89 4.53 2.39
N ASP A 661 -40.78 3.93 3.16
CA ASP A 661 -40.54 3.64 4.58
C ASP A 661 -39.54 2.48 4.77
N LEU A 662 -39.23 2.14 6.02
CA LEU A 662 -38.27 1.08 6.33
C LEU A 662 -38.72 -0.31 5.83
N ARG A 663 -40.04 -0.59 5.78
CA ARG A 663 -40.56 -1.87 5.29
C ARG A 663 -40.38 -1.99 3.79
N GLN A 664 -40.62 -0.90 3.06
CA GLN A 664 -40.42 -0.84 1.62
C GLN A 664 -38.93 -1.00 1.26
N LEU A 665 -38.03 -0.37 2.02
CA LEU A 665 -36.58 -0.56 1.87
C LEU A 665 -36.18 -2.02 2.13
N ALA A 666 -36.65 -2.62 3.23
CA ALA A 666 -36.37 -4.02 3.56
C ALA A 666 -36.85 -4.98 2.45
N ALA A 667 -38.08 -4.80 1.97
CA ALA A 667 -38.62 -5.60 0.88
C ALA A 667 -37.84 -5.42 -0.44
N ALA A 668 -37.29 -4.22 -0.70
CA ALA A 668 -36.43 -3.99 -1.86
C ALA A 668 -35.09 -4.73 -1.74
N ILE A 669 -34.49 -4.72 -0.55
CA ILE A 669 -33.25 -5.45 -0.24
C ILE A 669 -33.46 -6.95 -0.40
N GLU A 670 -34.55 -7.51 0.14
CA GLU A 670 -34.88 -8.93 0.01
C GLU A 670 -35.05 -9.34 -1.46
N ARG A 671 -35.76 -8.53 -2.26
CA ARG A 671 -35.90 -8.77 -3.71
C ARG A 671 -34.56 -8.71 -4.44
N ALA A 672 -33.73 -7.71 -4.14
CA ALA A 672 -32.41 -7.58 -4.75
C ALA A 672 -31.50 -8.77 -4.41
N HIS A 673 -31.52 -9.22 -3.14
CA HIS A 673 -30.77 -10.39 -2.71
C HIS A 673 -31.25 -11.67 -3.38
N ALA A 674 -32.57 -11.86 -3.49
CA ALA A 674 -33.15 -13.01 -4.19
C ALA A 674 -32.77 -13.04 -5.69
N ALA A 675 -32.72 -11.88 -6.34
CA ALA A 675 -32.29 -11.76 -7.74
C ALA A 675 -30.78 -11.99 -7.93
N ALA A 676 -29.98 -11.85 -6.87
CA ALA A 676 -28.53 -12.02 -6.90
C ALA A 676 -28.08 -13.47 -6.67
N GLN A 677 -28.98 -14.36 -6.23
CA GLN A 677 -28.68 -15.78 -6.06
C GLN A 677 -28.79 -16.49 -7.43
N PRO A 678 -27.77 -17.28 -7.83
CA PRO A 678 -27.73 -17.94 -9.14
C PRO A 678 -28.74 -19.07 -9.30
#